data_AF-A0A2D7C6N5-F1
#
_entry.id   AF-A0A2D7C6N5-F1
#
_cell.length_a   1.000
_cell.length_b   1.000
_cell.length_c   1.000
_cell.angle_alpha   90.00
_cell.angle_beta   90.00
_cell.angle_gamma   90.00
#
_symmetry.space_group_name_H-M   'P 1'
#
loop_
_entity.id
_entity.type
_entity.pdbx_description
1 polymer ?
#
loop_
_entity_poly.entity_id
_entity_poly.type
_entity_poly.pdbx_seq_one_letter_code
_entity_poly.pdbx_strand_id
1 'polypeptide(L)'
;MAKIGKGNIIALSITVLMLILMTIAGIMTEPLRSKETSEAIEIAENALINKQTVFVGYADVTRLNYLYNEFVKSELPDERSNTPEAHNLFAFLQKVDNEGLPLLKQAEELLLVANAKENLNSNTEKDTQKEAIETILVITGQFNVEQTIKAFEKHMLAFPLTENAAVYRITPAQNIETCAQGEPFDMYVDKESIIITPEGALKGTLKTLAQNKAQPKDILNWKAYREGKLMALAILNPNRAIENVTNPFANMFIRGKKEEIESFKKAFASVDLSIISQSLSTNLQVWTTAENAQKNHEKLSASIEGVKAFIPEEPAEMADYKNMLNNLQSSVNGNLWEFNLSLGESELNSLKELPKNLGKIMMSSMSGMKSNTDDENSNSNPDVLVDESNITIYQNNVDIDKLNTAILDVFSNKKGFKVGPFMISPSVEPFFSFGQKKEPTDDLERIYVQIESGIIPNMNISMHGDSENPRVQLFIQKVADHSGQNILNIETCGPNRTAKAVELTAMPRISYEGNEQKRHTTVSGKRELKLLKGHTQKQAKTVEGYIQLRIPSMIKTVDIPAKEGETYSFKGTNFTITKSSYGELGYTIEGQKDLVLDVMPLNKDKKVIEANSKSSSGNNITQYPSGTPVFARLILASQEQERTFSFKAPVKQLEE
;
A
#
# COMPACT_ATOMS: atom_id res chain seq x y z
N MET A 1 -4.10 59.23 50.28
CA MET A 1 -5.32 58.87 49.53
C MET A 1 -4.96 58.68 48.07
N ALA A 2 -5.67 57.75 47.44
CA ALA A 2 -5.32 56.95 46.26
C ALA A 2 -4.64 57.63 45.06
N LYS A 3 -3.57 56.98 44.59
CA LYS A 3 -3.05 56.98 43.22
C LYS A 3 -4.17 56.57 42.24
N ILE A 4 -4.54 57.44 41.29
CA ILE A 4 -5.21 56.98 40.07
C ILE A 4 -4.11 56.42 39.17
N GLY A 5 -4.11 55.08 39.08
CA GLY A 5 -3.04 54.28 38.55
C GLY A 5 -2.87 54.37 37.03
N LYS A 6 -1.63 54.12 36.62
CA LYS A 6 -1.15 53.82 35.26
C LYS A 6 -1.75 52.54 34.66
N GLY A 7 -3.03 52.24 34.94
CA GLY A 7 -3.70 50.99 34.56
C GLY A 7 -4.39 50.99 33.20
N ASN A 8 -4.73 52.16 32.64
CA ASN A 8 -5.58 52.20 31.43
C ASN A 8 -4.83 52.34 30.10
N ILE A 9 -3.50 52.47 30.08
CA ILE A 9 -2.73 52.45 28.81
C ILE A 9 -2.23 51.04 28.51
N ILE A 10 -1.90 50.24 29.53
CA ILE A 10 -1.48 48.85 29.39
C ILE A 10 -2.68 47.94 29.08
N ALA A 11 -3.85 48.20 29.68
CA ALA A 11 -5.07 47.48 29.32
C ALA A 11 -5.49 47.75 27.85
N LEU A 12 -5.44 49.01 27.39
CA LEU A 12 -5.80 49.34 26.00
C LEU A 12 -4.80 48.78 24.98
N SER A 13 -3.50 48.76 25.30
CA SER A 13 -2.47 48.21 24.40
C SER A 13 -2.42 46.68 24.42
N ILE A 14 -2.79 46.00 25.51
CA ILE A 14 -2.99 44.55 25.54
C ILE A 14 -4.26 44.15 24.78
N THR A 15 -5.36 44.91 24.89
CA THR A 15 -6.59 44.63 24.12
C THR A 15 -6.38 44.86 22.62
N VAL A 16 -5.64 45.91 22.23
CA VAL A 16 -5.29 46.16 20.81
C VAL A 16 -4.26 45.16 20.30
N LEU A 17 -3.27 44.74 21.09
CA LEU A 17 -2.33 43.67 20.72
C LEU A 17 -3.02 42.29 20.63
N MET A 18 -3.97 41.99 21.52
CA MET A 18 -4.85 40.81 21.42
C MET A 18 -5.76 40.87 20.21
N LEU A 19 -6.32 42.04 19.86
CA LEU A 19 -7.12 42.21 18.65
C LEU A 19 -6.28 42.07 17.39
N ILE A 20 -5.04 42.58 17.40
CA ILE A 20 -4.05 42.44 16.32
C ILE A 20 -3.55 41.00 16.24
N LEU A 21 -3.31 40.31 17.35
CA LEU A 21 -2.96 38.88 17.37
C LEU A 21 -4.15 37.98 17.00
N MET A 22 -5.39 38.35 17.32
CA MET A 22 -6.60 37.65 16.88
C MET A 22 -6.94 37.95 15.42
N THR A 23 -6.57 39.12 14.88
CA THR A 23 -6.67 39.39 13.44
C THR A 23 -5.52 38.76 12.68
N ILE A 24 -4.29 38.73 13.20
CA ILE A 24 -3.16 38.00 12.58
C ILE A 24 -3.39 36.49 12.66
N ALA A 25 -3.83 35.95 13.80
CA ALA A 25 -4.26 34.56 13.91
C ALA A 25 -5.53 34.31 13.09
N GLY A 26 -6.45 35.27 12.99
CA GLY A 26 -7.66 35.17 12.15
C GLY A 26 -7.37 35.18 10.64
N ILE A 27 -6.33 35.90 10.21
CA ILE A 27 -5.82 35.97 8.82
C ILE A 27 -4.98 34.73 8.52
N MET A 28 -4.19 34.23 9.48
CA MET A 28 -3.42 32.99 9.33
C MET A 28 -4.28 31.71 9.44
N THR A 29 -5.45 31.79 10.09
CA THR A 29 -6.44 30.69 10.18
C THR A 29 -7.65 30.89 9.26
N GLU A 30 -7.63 31.90 8.39
CA GLU A 30 -8.71 32.18 7.43
C GLU A 30 -8.97 31.02 6.46
N PRO A 31 -7.93 30.31 5.92
CA PRO A 31 -8.13 29.10 5.12
C PRO A 31 -8.66 27.90 5.91
N LEU A 32 -8.67 28.00 7.25
CA LEU A 32 -8.89 26.90 8.19
C LEU A 32 -10.23 26.97 8.91
N ARG A 33 -10.92 28.11 8.87
CA ARG A 33 -12.30 28.22 9.35
C ARG A 33 -13.21 27.34 8.48
N SER A 34 -14.25 26.77 9.07
CA SER A 34 -15.29 26.09 8.30
C SER A 34 -15.81 27.06 7.23
N LYS A 35 -15.46 26.80 5.98
CA LYS A 35 -15.97 27.54 4.83
C LYS A 35 -17.39 27.02 4.55
N GLU A 36 -18.31 27.93 4.26
CA GLU A 36 -19.57 27.51 3.64
C GLU A 36 -19.24 26.84 2.30
N THR A 37 -19.96 25.76 2.01
CA THR A 37 -19.76 25.00 0.78
C THR A 37 -19.90 25.91 -0.45
N SER A 38 -19.06 25.74 -1.48
CA SER A 38 -19.23 26.52 -2.71
C SER A 38 -20.59 26.29 -3.38
N GLU A 39 -21.14 27.34 -3.99
CA GLU A 39 -22.41 27.28 -4.73
C GLU A 39 -22.38 26.21 -5.82
N ALA A 40 -21.23 26.01 -6.47
CA ALA A 40 -21.05 24.99 -7.49
C ALA A 40 -21.21 23.56 -6.95
N ILE A 41 -20.65 23.26 -5.76
CA ILE A 41 -20.89 21.97 -5.10
C ILE A 41 -22.35 21.86 -4.69
N GLU A 42 -22.98 22.91 -4.15
CA GLU A 42 -24.39 22.84 -3.77
C GLU A 42 -25.32 22.55 -4.95
N ILE A 43 -25.07 23.18 -6.10
CA ILE A 43 -25.74 22.93 -7.38
C ILE A 43 -25.52 21.47 -7.79
N ALA A 44 -24.28 21.00 -7.77
CA ALA A 44 -23.95 19.62 -8.13
C ALA A 44 -24.64 18.60 -7.22
N GLU A 45 -24.67 18.83 -5.90
CA GLU A 45 -25.38 17.98 -4.95
C GLU A 45 -26.89 17.94 -5.25
N ASN A 46 -27.51 19.11 -5.50
CA ASN A 46 -28.94 19.20 -5.80
C ASN A 46 -29.30 18.49 -7.12
N ALA A 47 -28.41 18.55 -8.11
CA ALA A 47 -28.65 18.02 -9.44
C ALA A 47 -28.35 16.52 -9.56
N LEU A 48 -27.23 16.07 -8.97
CA LEU A 48 -26.68 14.73 -9.20
C LEU A 48 -27.15 13.69 -8.19
N ILE A 49 -27.37 14.09 -6.93
CA ILE A 49 -27.83 13.18 -5.89
C ILE A 49 -29.33 12.94 -6.07
N ASN A 50 -29.71 11.68 -6.19
CA ASN A 50 -31.07 11.25 -6.47
C ASN A 50 -31.35 9.86 -5.86
N LYS A 51 -32.53 9.28 -6.13
CA LYS A 51 -32.91 7.96 -5.56
C LYS A 51 -32.01 6.80 -6.01
N GLN A 52 -31.35 6.95 -7.15
CA GLN A 52 -30.38 6.00 -7.68
C GLN A 52 -28.99 6.14 -7.05
N THR A 53 -28.75 7.19 -6.26
CA THR A 53 -27.45 7.41 -5.62
C THR A 53 -27.17 6.34 -4.59
N VAL A 54 -26.03 5.68 -4.77
CA VAL A 54 -25.50 4.66 -3.87
C VAL A 54 -24.51 5.29 -2.91
N PHE A 55 -23.63 6.14 -3.42
CA PHE A 55 -22.52 6.72 -2.69
C PHE A 55 -22.35 8.20 -3.03
N VAL A 56 -22.01 9.00 -2.02
CA VAL A 56 -21.59 10.39 -2.15
C VAL A 56 -20.32 10.60 -1.33
N GLY A 57 -19.34 11.29 -1.88
CA GLY A 57 -18.14 11.70 -1.18
C GLY A 57 -17.88 13.19 -1.37
N TYR A 58 -17.39 13.85 -0.34
CA TYR A 58 -16.99 15.25 -0.35
C TYR A 58 -15.64 15.43 0.32
N ALA A 59 -14.85 16.37 -0.20
CA ALA A 59 -13.62 16.81 0.44
C ALA A 59 -13.38 18.32 0.24
N ASP A 60 -12.96 19.00 1.31
CA ASP A 60 -12.41 20.35 1.27
C ASP A 60 -10.89 20.26 1.00
N VAL A 61 -10.54 20.38 -0.29
CA VAL A 61 -9.17 20.19 -0.77
C VAL A 61 -8.26 21.34 -0.31
N THR A 62 -8.81 22.55 -0.20
CA THR A 62 -8.08 23.72 0.30
C THR A 62 -7.54 23.46 1.70
N ARG A 63 -8.41 23.03 2.62
CA ARG A 63 -8.03 22.71 4.00
C ARG A 63 -7.12 21.49 4.06
N LEU A 64 -7.37 20.45 3.26
CA LEU A 64 -6.49 19.27 3.19
C LEU A 64 -5.05 19.63 2.74
N ASN A 65 -4.91 20.45 1.71
CA ASN A 65 -3.61 20.88 1.20
C ASN A 65 -2.87 21.77 2.19
N TYR A 66 -3.57 22.67 2.88
CA TYR A 66 -2.97 23.46 3.96
C TYR A 66 -2.34 22.53 5.01
N LEU A 67 -3.08 21.52 5.46
CA LEU A 67 -2.62 20.59 6.48
C LEU A 67 -1.42 19.77 6.01
N TYR A 68 -1.45 19.29 4.77
CA TYR A 68 -0.33 18.56 4.19
C TYR A 68 0.95 19.41 4.16
N ASN A 69 0.85 20.67 3.75
CA ASN A 69 2.02 21.55 3.67
C ASN A 69 2.57 21.98 5.05
N GLU A 70 1.70 22.21 6.04
CA GLU A 70 2.12 22.65 7.38
C GLU A 70 2.56 21.51 8.31
N PHE A 71 1.92 20.34 8.25
CA PHE A 71 2.15 19.27 9.23
C PHE A 71 2.90 18.04 8.68
N VAL A 72 2.98 17.88 7.36
CA VAL A 72 3.53 16.65 6.75
C VAL A 72 4.81 16.92 5.96
N LYS A 73 4.91 18.07 5.28
CA LYS A 73 5.99 18.35 4.32
C LYS A 73 7.37 18.58 4.94
N SER A 74 7.46 18.87 6.25
CA SER A 74 8.74 19.08 6.94
C SER A 74 9.44 17.79 7.35
N GLU A 75 8.79 16.63 7.29
CA GLU A 75 9.32 15.36 7.82
C GLU A 75 9.45 14.23 6.79
N LEU A 76 8.86 14.37 5.59
CA LEU A 76 9.01 13.37 4.54
C LEU A 76 10.24 13.68 3.68
N PRO A 77 11.15 12.72 3.45
CA PRO A 77 12.12 12.82 2.37
C PRO A 77 11.39 13.13 1.06
N ASP A 78 12.03 13.88 0.17
CA ASP A 78 11.64 14.04 -1.24
C ASP A 78 11.66 12.66 -1.93
N GLU A 79 10.73 11.77 -1.57
CA GLU A 79 10.43 10.59 -2.35
C GLU A 79 9.69 11.07 -3.58
N ARG A 80 10.48 11.35 -4.62
CA ARG A 80 10.09 11.04 -6.00
C ARG A 80 9.81 9.53 -6.05
N SER A 81 8.71 9.09 -5.44
CA SER A 81 8.23 7.73 -5.61
C SER A 81 7.96 7.55 -7.09
N ASN A 82 8.36 6.40 -7.62
CA ASN A 82 8.03 5.99 -8.96
C ASN A 82 6.51 6.18 -9.12
N THR A 83 6.12 7.22 -9.87
CA THR A 83 4.74 7.65 -9.98
C THR A 83 3.87 6.45 -10.35
N PRO A 84 2.81 6.15 -9.59
CA PRO A 84 1.87 5.12 -9.99
C PRO A 84 1.45 5.42 -11.42
N GLU A 85 1.65 4.45 -12.32
CA GLU A 85 1.14 4.58 -13.66
C GLU A 85 -0.38 4.85 -13.57
N ALA A 86 -0.87 5.78 -14.40
CA ALA A 86 -2.20 6.38 -14.28
C ALA A 86 -3.31 5.42 -14.74
N HIS A 87 -3.60 4.39 -13.95
CA HIS A 87 -4.56 3.32 -14.30
C HIS A 87 -5.99 3.58 -13.85
N ASN A 88 -6.16 4.54 -12.96
CA ASN A 88 -7.46 4.99 -12.48
C ASN A 88 -7.43 6.51 -12.34
N LEU A 89 -8.62 7.09 -12.18
CA LEU A 89 -8.80 8.53 -12.14
C LEU A 89 -7.95 9.23 -11.07
N PHE A 90 -7.82 8.64 -9.88
CA PHE A 90 -7.05 9.24 -8.78
C PHE A 90 -5.54 9.18 -9.01
N ALA A 91 -5.02 8.04 -9.47
CA ALA A 91 -3.61 7.89 -9.85
C ALA A 91 -3.23 8.85 -10.98
N PHE A 92 -4.17 9.08 -11.92
CA PHE A 92 -4.02 10.09 -12.96
C PHE A 92 -3.92 11.51 -12.39
N LEU A 93 -4.88 11.93 -11.55
CA LEU A 93 -4.88 13.26 -10.95
C LEU A 93 -3.57 13.52 -10.18
N GLN A 94 -3.07 12.51 -9.45
CA GLN A 94 -1.80 12.57 -8.74
C GLN A 94 -0.59 12.66 -9.69
N LYS A 95 -0.58 11.89 -10.78
CA LYS A 95 0.50 11.93 -11.77
C LYS A 95 0.60 13.31 -12.44
N VAL A 96 -0.54 13.89 -12.84
CA VAL A 96 -0.60 15.22 -13.45
C VAL A 96 -0.13 16.29 -12.46
N ASP A 97 -0.48 16.17 -11.17
CA ASP A 97 -0.01 17.07 -10.10
C ASP A 97 1.52 17.01 -9.95
N ASN A 98 2.09 15.81 -9.91
CA ASN A 98 3.54 15.57 -9.79
C ASN A 98 4.35 16.06 -11.00
N GLU A 99 3.76 16.10 -12.19
CA GLU A 99 4.41 16.55 -13.44
C GLU A 99 4.27 18.06 -13.69
N GLY A 100 3.89 18.83 -12.65
CA GLY A 100 3.96 20.30 -12.65
C GLY A 100 2.65 21.00 -13.01
N LEU A 101 1.52 20.29 -13.01
CA LEU A 101 0.19 20.85 -13.23
C LEU A 101 -0.63 20.66 -11.97
N PRO A 102 -0.66 21.67 -11.08
CA PRO A 102 -1.11 21.48 -9.71
C PRO A 102 -2.64 21.44 -9.61
N LEU A 103 -3.29 20.50 -10.29
CA LEU A 103 -4.74 20.35 -10.32
C LEU A 103 -5.30 20.23 -8.90
N LEU A 104 -4.61 19.51 -8.02
CA LEU A 104 -5.03 19.38 -6.63
C LEU A 104 -4.76 20.67 -5.84
N LYS A 105 -3.77 21.49 -6.21
CA LYS A 105 -3.56 22.81 -5.56
C LYS A 105 -4.48 23.89 -6.08
N GLN A 106 -5.03 23.72 -7.29
CA GLN A 106 -6.03 24.60 -7.89
C GLN A 106 -7.44 24.22 -7.47
N ALA A 107 -7.66 22.97 -7.06
CA ALA A 107 -8.92 22.49 -6.53
C ALA A 107 -9.20 23.06 -5.15
N GLU A 108 -10.42 23.55 -4.96
CA GLU A 108 -10.94 24.02 -3.68
C GLU A 108 -11.74 22.93 -2.98
N GLU A 109 -12.68 22.30 -3.69
CA GLU A 109 -13.57 21.26 -3.18
C GLU A 109 -13.77 20.14 -4.20
N LEU A 110 -14.13 18.95 -3.71
CA LEU A 110 -14.44 17.77 -4.51
C LEU A 110 -15.80 17.21 -4.10
N LEU A 111 -16.60 16.79 -5.09
CA LEU A 111 -17.81 15.99 -4.90
C LEU A 111 -17.79 14.78 -5.83
N LEU A 112 -17.87 13.59 -5.24
CA LEU A 112 -17.99 12.32 -5.94
C LEU A 112 -19.41 11.77 -5.75
N VAL A 113 -20.13 11.48 -6.84
CA VAL A 113 -21.47 10.88 -6.78
C VAL A 113 -21.49 9.61 -7.60
N ALA A 114 -21.88 8.50 -6.98
CA ALA A 114 -22.03 7.22 -7.66
C ALA A 114 -23.52 6.83 -7.72
N ASN A 115 -24.06 6.69 -8.93
CA ASN A 115 -25.45 6.37 -9.20
C ASN A 115 -25.58 4.98 -9.83
N ALA A 116 -26.56 4.19 -9.41
CA ALA A 116 -26.94 2.97 -10.11
C ALA A 116 -27.64 3.33 -11.43
N LYS A 117 -27.25 2.69 -12.54
CA LYS A 117 -27.84 2.95 -13.85
C LYS A 117 -29.23 2.32 -13.94
N GLU A 118 -30.24 3.14 -14.27
CA GLU A 118 -31.62 2.66 -14.44
C GLU A 118 -31.73 1.84 -15.74
N ASN A 119 -32.06 0.55 -15.64
CA ASN A 119 -32.26 -0.31 -16.80
C ASN A 119 -33.52 0.11 -17.57
N LEU A 120 -33.38 1.04 -18.52
CA LEU A 120 -34.49 1.59 -19.31
C LEU A 120 -35.09 0.61 -20.35
N ASN A 121 -34.56 -0.61 -20.49
CA ASN A 121 -35.02 -1.60 -21.47
C ASN A 121 -35.17 -3.01 -20.87
N SER A 122 -36.04 -3.20 -19.87
CA SER A 122 -36.38 -4.55 -19.37
C SER A 122 -37.70 -5.06 -19.98
N ASN A 123 -37.74 -5.24 -21.30
CA ASN A 123 -38.82 -6.01 -21.97
C ASN A 123 -38.32 -7.32 -22.59
N THR A 124 -37.08 -7.71 -22.34
CA THR A 124 -36.55 -9.01 -22.73
C THR A 124 -36.16 -9.78 -21.47
N GLU A 125 -37.01 -10.74 -21.09
CA GLU A 125 -36.67 -11.75 -20.11
C GLU A 125 -35.36 -12.45 -20.52
N LYS A 126 -34.42 -12.52 -19.58
CA LYS A 126 -33.10 -13.20 -19.64
C LYS A 126 -31.92 -12.40 -20.22
N ASP A 127 -31.63 -11.25 -19.64
CA ASP A 127 -30.23 -10.82 -19.52
C ASP A 127 -29.93 -10.37 -18.09
N THR A 128 -29.14 -11.19 -17.38
CA THR A 128 -28.57 -10.88 -16.06
C THR A 128 -27.43 -9.86 -16.19
N GLN A 129 -27.69 -8.71 -16.80
CA GLN A 129 -26.75 -7.59 -16.76
C GLN A 129 -26.96 -6.83 -15.45
N LYS A 130 -25.99 -6.94 -14.54
CA LYS A 130 -25.91 -6.14 -13.31
C LYS A 130 -25.98 -4.66 -13.67
N GLU A 131 -26.68 -3.85 -12.87
CA GLU A 131 -26.74 -2.40 -13.09
C GLU A 131 -25.30 -1.84 -12.98
N ALA A 132 -24.83 -1.14 -14.01
CA ALA A 132 -23.54 -0.47 -13.93
C ALA A 132 -23.62 0.71 -12.96
N ILE A 133 -22.60 0.92 -12.11
CA ILE A 133 -22.49 2.12 -11.28
C ILE A 133 -21.82 3.22 -12.11
N GLU A 134 -22.54 4.31 -12.34
CA GLU A 134 -21.99 5.50 -13.00
C GLU A 134 -21.42 6.46 -11.94
N THR A 135 -20.14 6.79 -12.08
CA THR A 135 -19.42 7.65 -11.13
C THR A 135 -19.16 9.02 -11.76
N ILE A 136 -19.63 10.06 -11.11
CA ILE A 136 -19.45 11.46 -11.53
C ILE A 136 -18.59 12.16 -10.49
N LEU A 137 -17.47 12.75 -10.92
CA LEU A 137 -16.62 13.60 -10.09
C LEU A 137 -16.76 15.05 -10.52
N VAL A 138 -17.04 15.93 -9.56
CA VAL A 138 -17.04 17.38 -9.73
C VAL A 138 -15.92 17.94 -8.86
N ILE A 139 -15.01 18.67 -9.48
CA ILE A 139 -13.91 19.38 -8.84
C ILE A 139 -14.19 20.87 -9.04
N THR A 140 -14.23 21.65 -7.97
CA THR A 140 -14.34 23.12 -8.07
C THR A 140 -13.00 23.76 -7.75
N GLY A 141 -12.74 24.95 -8.27
CA GLY A 141 -11.50 25.66 -8.03
C GLY A 141 -11.24 26.75 -9.06
N GLN A 142 -9.97 27.10 -9.26
CA GLN A 142 -9.56 28.08 -10.26
C GLN A 142 -8.60 27.45 -11.27
N PHE A 143 -9.15 27.06 -12.42
CA PHE A 143 -8.42 26.26 -13.41
C PHE A 143 -8.00 27.10 -14.61
N ASN A 144 -6.76 26.89 -15.04
CA ASN A 144 -6.29 27.36 -16.34
C ASN A 144 -6.62 26.31 -17.41
N VAL A 145 -7.76 26.49 -18.08
CA VAL A 145 -8.29 25.57 -19.10
C VAL A 145 -7.23 25.15 -20.12
N GLU A 146 -6.47 26.10 -20.68
CA GLU A 146 -5.46 25.79 -21.71
C GLU A 146 -4.30 24.95 -21.17
N GLN A 147 -3.81 25.24 -19.96
CA GLN A 147 -2.75 24.47 -19.32
C GLN A 147 -3.23 23.07 -18.94
N THR A 148 -4.43 22.97 -18.39
CA THR A 148 -5.08 21.70 -18.02
C THR A 148 -5.28 20.80 -19.24
N ILE A 149 -5.68 21.35 -20.38
CA ILE A 149 -5.84 20.58 -21.63
C ILE A 149 -4.49 20.08 -22.15
N LYS A 150 -3.49 20.96 -22.25
CA LYS A 150 -2.14 20.58 -22.71
C LYS A 150 -1.51 19.49 -21.85
N ALA A 151 -1.80 19.47 -20.55
CA ALA A 151 -1.42 18.39 -19.64
C ALA A 151 -1.98 17.05 -20.10
N PHE A 152 -3.29 17.00 -20.33
CA PHE A 152 -3.99 15.78 -20.65
C PHE A 152 -3.58 15.22 -22.01
N GLU A 153 -3.39 16.10 -23.01
CA GLU A 153 -2.87 15.72 -24.33
C GLU A 153 -1.45 15.14 -24.28
N LYS A 154 -0.60 15.61 -23.36
CA LYS A 154 0.77 15.10 -23.22
C LYS A 154 0.82 13.71 -22.58
N HIS A 155 -0.07 13.43 -21.64
CA HIS A 155 0.01 12.23 -20.79
C HIS A 155 -0.96 11.11 -21.19
N MET A 156 -1.92 11.38 -22.08
CA MET A 156 -2.93 10.43 -22.54
C MET A 156 -3.34 10.64 -24.00
N LEU A 157 -4.07 9.66 -24.55
CA LEU A 157 -4.88 9.86 -25.73
C LEU A 157 -6.12 10.67 -25.33
N ALA A 158 -6.00 12.00 -25.41
CA ALA A 158 -7.10 12.93 -25.24
C ALA A 158 -7.67 13.30 -26.62
N PHE A 159 -8.98 13.15 -26.81
CA PHE A 159 -9.65 13.54 -28.05
C PHE A 159 -10.71 14.62 -27.76
N PRO A 160 -10.66 15.78 -28.41
CA PRO A 160 -11.72 16.77 -28.27
C PRO A 160 -13.01 16.23 -28.87
N LEU A 161 -14.12 16.27 -28.12
CA LEU A 161 -15.43 15.80 -28.61
C LEU A 161 -16.21 16.89 -29.35
N THR A 162 -15.76 18.15 -29.29
CA THR A 162 -16.41 19.32 -29.91
C THR A 162 -15.39 20.34 -30.38
N GLU A 163 -15.63 20.99 -31.53
CA GLU A 163 -14.73 21.99 -32.11
C GLU A 163 -14.53 23.25 -31.25
N ASN A 164 -15.47 23.58 -30.36
CA ASN A 164 -15.41 24.74 -29.44
C ASN A 164 -15.14 24.35 -27.98
N ALA A 165 -14.09 23.55 -27.78
CA ALA A 165 -13.21 23.45 -26.60
C ALA A 165 -13.84 23.60 -25.19
N ALA A 166 -14.03 22.45 -24.53
CA ALA A 166 -14.03 22.23 -23.08
C ALA A 166 -14.23 20.74 -22.76
N VAL A 167 -14.65 19.94 -23.75
CA VAL A 167 -14.99 18.52 -23.58
C VAL A 167 -13.95 17.60 -24.22
N TYR A 168 -13.45 16.65 -23.44
CA TYR A 168 -12.42 15.70 -23.81
C TYR A 168 -12.83 14.27 -23.48
N ARG A 169 -12.54 13.35 -24.39
CA ARG A 169 -12.50 11.93 -24.07
C ARG A 169 -11.07 11.55 -23.71
N ILE A 170 -10.92 10.88 -22.58
CA ILE A 170 -9.65 10.48 -22.05
C ILE A 170 -9.61 8.95 -21.96
N THR A 171 -8.61 8.34 -22.58
CA THR A 171 -8.37 6.89 -22.51
C THR A 171 -7.11 6.62 -21.69
N PRO A 172 -7.25 6.06 -20.46
CA PRO A 172 -6.11 5.67 -19.63
C PRO A 172 -5.15 4.74 -20.35
N ALA A 173 -3.85 4.89 -20.06
CA ALA A 173 -2.85 3.94 -20.51
C ALA A 173 -3.09 2.56 -19.85
N GLN A 174 -2.78 1.50 -20.59
CA GLN A 174 -2.83 0.14 -20.05
C GLN A 174 -1.90 -0.01 -18.84
N ASN A 175 -2.36 -0.75 -17.83
CA ASN A 175 -1.53 -1.07 -16.69
C ASN A 175 -0.42 -2.06 -17.01
N ILE A 176 0.84 -1.65 -16.85
CA ILE A 176 1.99 -2.50 -17.20
C ILE A 176 2.20 -3.64 -16.20
N GLU A 177 1.68 -3.55 -14.98
CA GLU A 177 1.75 -4.62 -13.98
C GLU A 177 0.54 -5.57 -14.02
N THR A 178 -0.65 -5.10 -14.41
CA THR A 178 -1.88 -5.92 -14.39
C THR A 178 -2.48 -6.22 -15.75
N CYS A 179 -1.98 -5.59 -16.81
CA CYS A 179 -2.59 -5.54 -18.15
C CYS A 179 -4.00 -4.94 -18.20
N ALA A 180 -4.54 -4.46 -17.08
CA ALA A 180 -5.87 -3.85 -17.06
C ALA A 180 -5.87 -2.57 -17.89
N GLN A 181 -6.77 -2.49 -18.85
CA GLN A 181 -7.06 -1.25 -19.54
C GLN A 181 -7.97 -0.43 -18.64
N GLY A 182 -7.59 0.83 -18.35
CA GLY A 182 -8.49 1.72 -17.64
C GLY A 182 -9.69 2.07 -18.52
N GLU A 183 -10.87 2.18 -17.92
CA GLU A 183 -12.08 2.55 -18.63
C GLU A 183 -11.98 4.01 -19.14
N PRO A 184 -12.35 4.30 -20.39
CA PRO A 184 -12.42 5.67 -20.89
C PRO A 184 -13.40 6.51 -20.08
N PHE A 185 -13.11 7.80 -19.96
CA PHE A 185 -14.00 8.77 -19.32
C PHE A 185 -14.07 10.06 -20.12
N ASP A 186 -15.21 10.73 -20.01
CA ASP A 186 -15.44 12.03 -20.62
C ASP A 186 -15.29 13.12 -19.55
N MET A 187 -14.57 14.18 -19.90
CA MET A 187 -14.23 15.28 -19.01
C MET A 187 -14.68 16.61 -19.62
N TYR A 188 -15.25 17.48 -18.81
CA TYR A 188 -15.48 18.88 -19.10
C TYR A 188 -14.60 19.74 -18.20
N VAL A 189 -13.91 20.72 -18.78
CA VAL A 189 -13.03 21.65 -18.07
C VAL A 189 -13.47 23.08 -18.37
N ASP A 190 -13.81 23.83 -17.33
CA ASP A 190 -13.93 25.28 -17.41
C ASP A 190 -13.05 25.98 -16.37
N LYS A 191 -13.25 27.29 -16.18
CA LYS A 191 -12.41 28.09 -15.28
C LYS A 191 -12.67 27.82 -13.79
N GLU A 192 -13.85 27.31 -13.45
CA GLU A 192 -14.35 27.20 -12.08
C GLU A 192 -14.55 25.73 -11.65
N SER A 193 -14.62 24.82 -12.62
CA SER A 193 -14.95 23.43 -12.41
C SER A 193 -14.32 22.48 -13.43
N ILE A 194 -14.05 21.26 -12.96
CA ILE A 194 -13.76 20.10 -13.80
C ILE A 194 -14.82 19.05 -13.47
N ILE A 195 -15.51 18.56 -14.49
CA ILE A 195 -16.53 17.53 -14.37
C ILE A 195 -16.06 16.29 -15.11
N ILE A 196 -16.04 15.14 -14.44
CA ILE A 196 -15.55 13.88 -14.98
C ILE A 196 -16.68 12.86 -14.87
N THR A 197 -16.95 12.15 -15.97
CA THR A 197 -18.05 11.20 -16.09
C THR A 197 -17.64 9.96 -16.86
N PRO A 198 -18.36 8.84 -16.76
CA PRO A 198 -18.13 7.69 -17.63
C PRO A 198 -18.34 8.07 -19.10
N GLU A 199 -17.71 7.32 -20.00
CA GLU A 199 -17.83 7.53 -21.44
C GLU A 199 -19.31 7.68 -21.88
N GLY A 200 -19.63 8.79 -22.54
CA GLY A 200 -20.95 9.09 -23.10
C GLY A 200 -21.96 9.74 -22.14
N ALA A 201 -21.66 9.83 -20.84
CA ALA A 201 -22.60 10.37 -19.84
C ALA A 201 -22.56 11.90 -19.72
N LEU A 202 -21.45 12.54 -20.11
CA LEU A 202 -21.18 13.95 -19.84
C LEU A 202 -22.29 14.91 -20.31
N LYS A 203 -22.82 14.72 -21.52
CA LYS A 203 -23.89 15.59 -22.06
C LYS A 203 -25.15 15.55 -21.19
N GLY A 204 -25.51 14.37 -20.68
CA GLY A 204 -26.65 14.20 -19.77
C GLY A 204 -26.39 14.83 -18.41
N THR A 205 -25.17 14.66 -17.88
CA THR A 205 -24.72 15.28 -16.62
C THR A 205 -24.76 16.81 -16.69
N LEU A 206 -24.18 17.42 -17.73
CA LEU A 206 -24.20 18.88 -17.92
C LEU A 206 -25.62 19.44 -18.03
N LYS A 207 -26.51 18.73 -18.74
CA LYS A 207 -27.93 19.11 -18.81
C LYS A 207 -28.61 19.03 -17.44
N THR A 208 -28.26 18.04 -16.63
CA THR A 208 -28.83 17.85 -15.29
C THR A 208 -28.34 18.93 -14.33
N LEU A 209 -27.04 19.28 -14.38
CA LEU A 209 -26.46 20.38 -13.60
C LEU A 209 -27.10 21.73 -13.93
N ALA A 210 -27.49 21.95 -15.19
CA ALA A 210 -28.23 23.16 -15.59
C ALA A 210 -29.70 23.18 -15.12
N GLN A 211 -30.25 22.04 -14.69
CA GLN A 211 -31.64 21.91 -14.24
C GLN A 211 -31.69 21.91 -12.71
N ASN A 212 -32.01 23.05 -12.11
CA ASN A 212 -32.18 23.16 -10.66
C ASN A 212 -33.45 22.40 -10.21
N LYS A 213 -33.30 21.16 -9.76
CA LYS A 213 -34.40 20.27 -9.35
C LYS A 213 -34.69 20.38 -7.85
N ALA A 214 -35.95 20.14 -7.48
CA ALA A 214 -36.40 20.11 -6.09
C ALA A 214 -35.76 18.95 -5.30
N GLN A 215 -35.43 19.23 -4.03
CA GLN A 215 -34.62 18.38 -3.16
C GLN A 215 -35.40 17.16 -2.59
N PRO A 216 -34.92 15.92 -2.77
CA PRO A 216 -35.26 14.80 -1.91
C PRO A 216 -34.90 15.08 -0.43
N LYS A 217 -35.73 14.64 0.52
CA LYS A 217 -35.49 14.79 1.97
C LYS A 217 -34.14 14.23 2.45
N ASP A 218 -33.60 13.21 1.79
CA ASP A 218 -32.32 12.61 2.18
C ASP A 218 -31.10 13.47 1.84
N ILE A 219 -31.20 14.38 0.86
CA ILE A 219 -30.13 15.33 0.52
C ILE A 219 -29.94 16.35 1.65
N LEU A 220 -31.03 16.79 2.30
CA LEU A 220 -30.95 17.76 3.40
C LEU A 220 -30.17 17.21 4.60
N ASN A 221 -30.38 15.93 4.94
CA ASN A 221 -29.64 15.27 6.02
C ASN A 221 -28.15 15.14 5.68
N TRP A 222 -27.83 14.83 4.42
CA TRP A 222 -26.45 14.77 3.94
C TRP A 222 -25.77 16.13 4.00
N LYS A 223 -26.39 17.18 3.45
CA LYS A 223 -25.85 18.54 3.46
C LYS A 223 -25.59 19.04 4.88
N ALA A 224 -26.57 18.86 5.77
CA ALA A 224 -26.41 19.21 7.18
C ALA A 224 -25.27 18.43 7.88
N TYR A 225 -25.06 17.17 7.51
CA TYR A 225 -23.99 16.34 8.06
C TYR A 225 -22.60 16.75 7.54
N ARG A 226 -22.51 17.05 6.24
CA ARG A 226 -21.27 17.40 5.53
C ARG A 226 -20.77 18.81 5.84
N GLU A 227 -21.65 19.71 6.24
CA GLU A 227 -21.31 21.12 6.45
C GLU A 227 -20.13 21.29 7.42
N GLY A 228 -19.12 22.06 7.01
CA GLY A 228 -17.91 22.34 7.78
C GLY A 228 -16.91 21.17 7.93
N LYS A 229 -17.24 19.97 7.43
CA LYS A 229 -16.38 18.77 7.50
C LYS A 229 -15.18 18.89 6.55
N LEU A 230 -14.05 18.30 6.94
CA LEU A 230 -12.87 18.23 6.07
C LEU A 230 -13.09 17.22 4.94
N MET A 231 -13.63 16.06 5.31
CA MET A 231 -14.12 15.05 4.37
C MET A 231 -15.41 14.46 4.91
N ALA A 232 -16.33 14.13 4.02
CA ALA A 232 -17.53 13.38 4.38
C ALA A 232 -17.85 12.35 3.30
N LEU A 233 -18.43 11.23 3.72
CA LEU A 233 -18.87 10.14 2.86
C LEU A 233 -20.28 9.73 3.27
N ALA A 234 -21.12 9.36 2.30
CA ALA A 234 -22.43 8.81 2.53
C ALA A 234 -22.68 7.58 1.66
N ILE A 235 -23.22 6.53 2.26
CA ILE A 235 -23.86 5.41 1.57
C ILE A 235 -25.36 5.60 1.74
N LEU A 236 -26.06 5.92 0.64
CA LEU A 236 -27.48 6.25 0.63
C LEU A 236 -28.36 5.05 0.26
N ASN A 237 -27.84 4.12 -0.55
CA ASN A 237 -28.58 2.93 -0.97
C ASN A 237 -27.66 1.68 -0.99
N PRO A 238 -27.43 1.07 0.19
CA PRO A 238 -26.49 -0.05 0.35
C PRO A 238 -26.93 -1.32 -0.38
N ASN A 239 -28.23 -1.60 -0.47
CA ASN A 239 -28.76 -2.77 -1.18
C ASN A 239 -28.38 -2.73 -2.67
N ARG A 240 -28.49 -1.55 -3.30
CA ARG A 240 -28.03 -1.34 -4.68
C ARG A 240 -26.51 -1.40 -4.82
N ALA A 241 -25.75 -0.97 -3.81
CA ALA A 241 -24.30 -1.12 -3.81
C ALA A 241 -23.89 -2.59 -3.95
N ILE A 242 -24.58 -3.47 -3.22
CA ILE A 242 -24.30 -4.91 -3.11
C ILE A 242 -24.65 -5.67 -4.37
N GLU A 243 -25.81 -5.37 -4.96
CA GLU A 243 -26.27 -6.00 -6.21
C GLU A 243 -25.25 -5.80 -7.35
N ASN A 244 -24.48 -4.71 -7.28
CA ASN A 244 -23.53 -4.30 -8.29
C ASN A 244 -22.07 -4.67 -7.97
N VAL A 245 -21.81 -5.42 -6.89
CA VAL A 245 -20.45 -5.92 -6.59
C VAL A 245 -20.04 -6.98 -7.62
N THR A 246 -19.04 -6.67 -8.43
CA THR A 246 -18.52 -7.56 -9.50
C THR A 246 -17.40 -8.48 -9.01
N ASN A 247 -16.69 -8.11 -7.95
CA ASN A 247 -15.60 -8.92 -7.40
C ASN A 247 -16.13 -10.21 -6.74
N PRO A 248 -15.70 -11.42 -7.18
CA PRO A 248 -16.19 -12.69 -6.66
C PRO A 248 -15.92 -12.91 -5.16
N PHE A 249 -14.78 -12.42 -4.66
CA PHE A 249 -14.42 -12.53 -3.24
C PHE A 249 -15.28 -11.59 -2.41
N ALA A 250 -15.41 -10.33 -2.81
CA ALA A 250 -16.28 -9.37 -2.12
C ALA A 250 -17.74 -9.87 -2.10
N ASN A 251 -18.23 -10.43 -3.21
CA ASN A 251 -19.56 -11.03 -3.29
C ASN A 251 -19.71 -12.26 -2.37
N MET A 252 -18.67 -13.09 -2.23
CA MET A 252 -18.67 -14.22 -1.27
C MET A 252 -18.74 -13.73 0.18
N PHE A 253 -17.99 -12.69 0.54
CA PHE A 253 -18.06 -12.07 1.87
C PHE A 253 -19.44 -11.46 2.15
N ILE A 254 -20.03 -10.77 1.17
CA ILE A 254 -21.34 -10.15 1.29
C ILE A 254 -22.45 -11.20 1.44
N ARG A 255 -22.40 -12.29 0.67
CA ARG A 255 -23.35 -13.41 0.80
C ARG A 255 -23.37 -14.00 2.20
N GLY A 256 -22.20 -14.14 2.83
CA GLY A 256 -22.07 -14.63 4.21
C GLY A 256 -22.65 -13.69 5.27
N LYS A 257 -22.96 -12.44 4.93
CA LYS A 257 -23.49 -11.41 5.84
C LYS A 257 -24.77 -10.75 5.34
N LYS A 258 -25.47 -11.38 4.40
CA LYS A 258 -26.60 -10.77 3.66
C LYS A 258 -27.67 -10.21 4.59
N GLU A 259 -28.07 -10.95 5.63
CA GLU A 259 -29.09 -10.53 6.60
C GLU A 259 -28.65 -9.30 7.44
N GLU A 260 -27.38 -9.25 7.84
CA GLU A 260 -26.82 -8.08 8.55
C GLU A 260 -26.84 -6.84 7.65
N ILE A 261 -26.55 -7.01 6.35
CA ILE A 261 -26.44 -5.91 5.41
C ILE A 261 -27.82 -5.45 4.90
N GLU A 262 -28.81 -6.34 4.72
CA GLU A 262 -30.19 -5.97 4.37
C GLU A 262 -30.85 -5.09 5.44
N SER A 263 -30.42 -5.23 6.70
CA SER A 263 -30.89 -4.41 7.81
C SER A 263 -30.31 -2.98 7.80
N PHE A 264 -29.26 -2.73 7.02
CA PHE A 264 -28.55 -1.47 6.95
C PHE A 264 -29.21 -0.56 5.90
N LYS A 265 -29.61 0.65 6.32
CA LYS A 265 -30.40 1.57 5.49
C LYS A 265 -29.53 2.64 4.84
N LYS A 266 -28.62 3.23 5.61
CA LYS A 266 -27.65 4.24 5.17
C LYS A 266 -26.56 4.41 6.21
N ALA A 267 -25.43 4.97 5.80
CA ALA A 267 -24.45 5.51 6.75
C ALA A 267 -23.76 6.75 6.23
N PHE A 268 -23.36 7.60 7.16
CA PHE A 268 -22.51 8.75 6.92
C PHE A 268 -21.23 8.60 7.73
N ALA A 269 -20.11 9.00 7.14
CA ALA A 269 -18.83 9.07 7.83
C ALA A 269 -18.19 10.43 7.56
N SER A 270 -17.56 11.03 8.56
CA SER A 270 -16.83 12.27 8.38
C SER A 270 -15.46 12.22 9.05
N VAL A 271 -14.58 13.04 8.52
CA VAL A 271 -13.34 13.43 9.17
C VAL A 271 -13.40 14.93 9.37
N ASP A 272 -13.11 15.34 10.60
CA ASP A 272 -13.11 16.69 11.09
C ASP A 272 -11.75 17.02 11.69
N LEU A 273 -11.41 18.29 11.62
CA LEU A 273 -10.23 18.80 12.29
C LEU A 273 -10.62 20.00 13.14
N SER A 274 -10.26 19.95 14.41
CA SER A 274 -10.30 21.10 15.30
C SER A 274 -8.90 21.68 15.42
N ILE A 275 -8.72 22.88 14.88
CA ILE A 275 -7.42 23.59 14.92
C ILE A 275 -7.08 24.06 16.34
N ILE A 276 -8.09 24.46 17.13
CA ILE A 276 -7.88 24.97 18.50
C ILE A 276 -7.33 23.85 19.40
N SER A 277 -7.83 22.63 19.25
CA SER A 277 -7.37 21.47 20.02
C SER A 277 -6.34 20.61 19.30
N GLN A 278 -5.91 21.03 18.10
CA GLN A 278 -5.03 20.24 17.21
C GLN A 278 -5.44 18.76 17.15
N SER A 279 -6.74 18.52 16.98
CA SER A 279 -7.31 17.18 17.09
C SER A 279 -8.03 16.80 15.80
N LEU A 280 -7.86 15.54 15.41
CA LEU A 280 -8.65 14.89 14.36
C LEU A 280 -9.84 14.21 15.02
N SER A 281 -11.05 14.48 14.56
CA SER A 281 -12.22 13.70 14.95
C SER A 281 -12.81 12.98 13.75
N THR A 282 -13.23 11.74 13.96
CA THR A 282 -13.97 10.98 12.96
C THR A 282 -15.33 10.63 13.53
N ASN A 283 -16.37 10.80 12.74
CA ASN A 283 -17.71 10.39 13.09
C ASN A 283 -18.20 9.35 12.07
N LEU A 284 -18.93 8.35 12.54
CA LEU A 284 -19.64 7.39 11.70
C LEU A 284 -21.06 7.23 12.25
N GLN A 285 -22.06 7.54 11.44
CA GLN A 285 -23.48 7.37 11.73
C GLN A 285 -24.06 6.27 10.86
N VAL A 286 -24.63 5.23 11.47
CA VAL A 286 -25.19 4.06 10.80
C VAL A 286 -26.66 3.92 11.15
N TRP A 287 -27.55 3.98 10.15
CA TRP A 287 -28.96 3.71 10.33
C TRP A 287 -29.27 2.25 9.98
N THR A 288 -29.78 1.51 10.97
CA THR A 288 -30.16 0.09 10.83
C THR A 288 -31.50 -0.16 11.56
N THR A 289 -31.78 -1.36 12.05
CA THR A 289 -32.87 -1.66 13.00
C THR A 289 -32.39 -1.34 14.42
N ALA A 290 -33.31 -1.00 15.33
CA ALA A 290 -32.93 -0.67 16.71
C ALA A 290 -32.22 -1.85 17.42
N GLU A 291 -32.66 -3.07 17.15
CA GLU A 291 -32.03 -4.29 17.66
C GLU A 291 -30.59 -4.45 17.15
N ASN A 292 -30.35 -4.26 15.85
CA ASN A 292 -29.01 -4.39 15.28
C ASN A 292 -28.08 -3.24 15.71
N ALA A 293 -28.61 -2.02 15.85
CA ALA A 293 -27.85 -0.89 16.38
C ALA A 293 -27.33 -1.20 17.79
N GLN A 294 -28.21 -1.69 18.68
CA GLN A 294 -27.86 -2.07 20.04
C GLN A 294 -26.85 -3.23 20.07
N LYS A 295 -27.12 -4.31 19.31
CA LYS A 295 -26.24 -5.47 19.22
C LYS A 295 -24.83 -5.11 18.72
N ASN A 296 -24.74 -4.24 17.70
CA ASN A 296 -23.46 -3.79 17.15
C ASN A 296 -22.70 -2.89 18.13
N HIS A 297 -23.40 -2.00 18.83
CA HIS A 297 -22.83 -1.19 19.90
C HIS A 297 -22.22 -2.08 21.00
N GLU A 298 -22.98 -3.05 21.52
CA GLU A 298 -22.51 -3.97 22.57
C GLU A 298 -21.29 -4.77 22.11
N LYS A 299 -21.32 -5.30 20.88
CA LYS A 299 -20.21 -6.07 20.31
C LYS A 299 -18.94 -5.21 20.15
N LEU A 300 -19.08 -3.97 19.69
CA LEU A 300 -17.96 -3.05 19.55
C LEU A 300 -17.39 -2.68 20.92
N SER A 301 -18.24 -2.32 21.89
CA SER A 301 -17.82 -2.00 23.26
C SER A 301 -17.07 -3.16 23.90
N ALA A 302 -17.58 -4.39 23.80
CA ALA A 302 -16.89 -5.58 24.28
C ALA A 302 -15.54 -5.83 23.57
N SER A 303 -15.48 -5.58 22.26
CA SER A 303 -14.23 -5.73 21.49
C SER A 303 -13.18 -4.70 21.92
N ILE A 304 -13.58 -3.46 22.17
CA ILE A 304 -12.69 -2.38 22.63
C ILE A 304 -12.13 -2.72 24.01
N GLU A 305 -12.97 -3.12 24.96
CA GLU A 305 -12.52 -3.52 26.29
C GLU A 305 -11.60 -4.75 26.24
N GLY A 306 -11.90 -5.70 25.35
CA GLY A 306 -11.02 -6.83 25.06
C GLY A 306 -9.64 -6.37 24.58
N VAL A 307 -9.57 -5.46 23.60
CA VAL A 307 -8.28 -4.95 23.08
C VAL A 307 -7.53 -4.15 24.14
N LYS A 308 -8.21 -3.30 24.93
CA LYS A 308 -7.59 -2.52 26.01
C LYS A 308 -6.85 -3.41 27.01
N ALA A 309 -7.41 -4.57 27.33
CA ALA A 309 -6.81 -5.53 28.26
C ALA A 309 -5.48 -6.12 27.75
N PHE A 310 -5.23 -6.13 26.44
CA PHE A 310 -4.01 -6.66 25.84
C PHE A 310 -2.91 -5.60 25.62
N ILE A 311 -3.24 -4.32 25.73
CA ILE A 311 -2.23 -3.25 25.61
C ILE A 311 -1.42 -3.20 26.91
N PRO A 312 -0.10 -3.40 26.86
CA PRO A 312 0.74 -3.37 28.06
C PRO A 312 0.75 -1.98 28.70
N GLU A 313 1.04 -1.90 30.00
CA GLU A 313 1.17 -0.62 30.72
C GLU A 313 2.49 0.10 30.41
N GLU A 314 3.51 -0.63 29.98
CA GLU A 314 4.83 -0.14 29.61
C GLU A 314 5.21 -0.57 28.18
N PRO A 315 6.01 0.20 27.43
CA PRO A 315 6.54 1.54 27.78
C PRO A 315 5.46 2.62 27.75
N ALA A 316 5.73 3.81 28.32
CA ALA A 316 4.79 4.95 28.36
C ALA A 316 4.11 5.30 27.01
N GLU A 317 4.77 5.03 25.87
CA GLU A 317 4.21 5.14 24.51
C GLU A 317 2.92 4.29 24.31
N MET A 318 2.70 3.26 25.14
CA MET A 318 1.52 2.41 25.12
C MET A 318 0.26 3.07 25.71
N ALA A 319 0.45 4.11 26.52
CA ALA A 319 -0.64 4.89 27.10
C ALA A 319 -1.47 5.60 26.02
N ASP A 320 -0.82 6.07 24.95
CA ASP A 320 -1.51 6.75 23.85
C ASP A 320 -2.49 5.82 23.12
N TYR A 321 -2.14 4.55 22.89
CA TYR A 321 -3.07 3.59 22.26
C TYR A 321 -4.26 3.25 23.18
N LYS A 322 -4.05 3.19 24.50
CA LYS A 322 -5.16 3.08 25.47
C LYS A 322 -6.04 4.32 25.43
N ASN A 323 -5.44 5.51 25.36
CA ASN A 323 -6.17 6.78 25.24
C ASN A 323 -6.98 6.86 23.94
N MET A 324 -6.44 6.41 22.81
CA MET A 324 -7.20 6.29 21.55
C MET A 324 -8.47 5.43 21.72
N LEU A 325 -8.34 4.28 22.38
CA LEU A 325 -9.48 3.38 22.63
C LEU A 325 -10.46 3.96 23.66
N ASN A 326 -9.99 4.82 24.57
CA ASN A 326 -10.86 5.55 25.51
C ASN A 326 -11.60 6.70 24.84
N ASN A 327 -10.98 7.35 23.85
CA ASN A 327 -11.58 8.42 23.07
C ASN A 327 -12.55 7.90 22.00
N LEU A 328 -12.63 6.58 21.83
CA LEU A 328 -13.61 5.92 21.01
C LEU A 328 -14.93 5.80 21.77
N GLN A 329 -15.94 6.52 21.31
CA GLN A 329 -17.29 6.53 21.87
C GLN A 329 -18.27 5.93 20.87
N SER A 330 -19.15 5.08 21.38
CA SER A 330 -20.22 4.44 20.61
C SER A 330 -21.53 4.73 21.33
N SER A 331 -22.57 5.11 20.60
CA SER A 331 -23.89 5.37 21.19
C SER A 331 -25.01 4.92 20.27
N VAL A 332 -26.19 4.65 20.85
CA VAL A 332 -27.37 4.21 20.11
C VAL A 332 -28.54 5.11 20.46
N ASN A 333 -29.19 5.65 19.42
CA ASN A 333 -30.43 6.40 19.55
C ASN A 333 -31.49 5.80 18.60
N GLY A 334 -32.32 4.93 19.15
CA GLY A 334 -33.33 4.21 18.38
C GLY A 334 -32.67 3.35 17.30
N ASN A 335 -32.83 3.75 16.04
CA ASN A 335 -32.32 3.03 14.87
C ASN A 335 -30.98 3.56 14.33
N LEU A 336 -30.42 4.58 15.00
CA LEU A 336 -29.13 5.20 14.69
C LEU A 336 -28.08 4.67 15.65
N TRP A 337 -27.02 4.10 15.10
CA TRP A 337 -25.79 3.76 15.80
C TRP A 337 -24.71 4.77 15.41
N GLU A 338 -24.19 5.50 16.40
CA GLU A 338 -23.16 6.51 16.19
C GLU A 338 -21.83 6.08 16.80
N PHE A 339 -20.77 6.39 16.09
CA PHE A 339 -19.39 6.20 16.49
C PHE A 339 -18.66 7.52 16.38
N ASN A 340 -17.91 7.88 17.40
CA ASN A 340 -17.05 9.04 17.45
C ASN A 340 -15.67 8.62 17.92
N LEU A 341 -14.64 9.10 17.25
CA LEU A 341 -13.26 8.98 17.69
C LEU A 341 -12.65 10.38 17.64
N SER A 342 -11.96 10.77 18.71
CA SER A 342 -11.20 12.01 18.75
C SER A 342 -9.75 11.70 19.10
N LEU A 343 -8.82 12.22 18.31
CA LEU A 343 -7.39 11.99 18.44
C LEU A 343 -6.71 13.34 18.58
N GLY A 344 -5.95 13.55 19.64
CA GLY A 344 -5.07 14.69 19.79
C GLY A 344 -3.73 14.47 19.08
N GLU A 345 -2.83 15.43 19.24
CA GLU A 345 -1.51 15.41 18.62
C GLU A 345 -0.67 14.20 19.03
N SER A 346 -0.65 13.84 20.33
CA SER A 346 0.12 12.69 20.82
C SER A 346 -0.42 11.37 20.25
N GLU A 347 -1.75 11.18 20.20
CA GLU A 347 -2.33 10.00 19.59
C GLU A 347 -2.06 9.93 18.07
N LEU A 348 -2.13 11.05 17.35
CA LEU A 348 -1.81 11.08 15.93
C LEU A 348 -0.35 10.69 15.65
N ASN A 349 0.58 11.16 16.48
CA ASN A 349 1.99 10.77 16.38
C ASN A 349 2.20 9.29 16.72
N SER A 350 1.52 8.78 17.74
CA SER A 350 1.56 7.35 18.10
C SER A 350 0.96 6.45 17.02
N LEU A 351 -0.07 6.89 16.27
CA LEU A 351 -0.60 6.14 15.12
C LEU A 351 0.43 5.93 14.00
N LYS A 352 1.34 6.89 13.75
CA LYS A 352 2.43 6.73 12.77
C LYS A 352 3.36 5.58 13.15
N GLU A 353 3.53 5.35 14.45
CA GLU A 353 4.41 4.33 15.02
C GLU A 353 3.71 2.98 15.27
N LEU A 354 2.39 2.89 15.00
CA LEU A 354 1.60 1.68 15.19
C LEU A 354 2.18 0.45 14.48
N PRO A 355 2.62 0.50 13.20
CA PRO A 355 3.22 -0.67 12.55
C PRO A 355 4.47 -1.19 13.27
N LYS A 356 5.27 -0.30 13.87
CA LYS A 356 6.47 -0.68 14.64
C LYS A 356 6.11 -1.30 15.99
N ASN A 357 5.08 -0.76 16.63
CA ASN A 357 4.61 -1.18 17.95
C ASN A 357 3.65 -2.37 17.93
N LEU A 358 3.07 -2.72 16.79
CA LEU A 358 2.19 -3.88 16.63
C LEU A 358 2.89 -5.19 17.03
N GLY A 359 4.18 -5.32 16.73
CA GLY A 359 4.99 -6.48 17.14
C GLY A 359 5.13 -6.61 18.66
N LYS A 360 5.19 -5.49 19.39
CA LYS A 360 5.23 -5.47 20.86
C LYS A 360 3.90 -5.91 21.46
N ILE A 361 2.79 -5.41 20.91
CA ILE A 361 1.42 -5.77 21.31
C ILE A 361 1.15 -7.27 21.01
N MET A 362 1.62 -7.79 19.88
CA MET A 362 1.51 -9.21 19.57
C MET A 362 2.37 -10.07 20.53
N MET A 363 3.59 -9.63 20.86
CA MET A 363 4.44 -10.38 21.78
C MET A 363 3.93 -10.40 23.22
N SER A 364 3.35 -9.29 23.73
CA SER A 364 2.74 -9.29 25.08
C SER A 364 1.59 -10.30 25.19
N SER A 365 0.80 -10.45 24.11
CA SER A 365 -0.27 -11.45 24.06
C SER A 365 0.23 -12.90 24.03
N MET A 366 1.41 -13.14 23.45
CA MET A 366 2.04 -14.47 23.42
C MET A 366 2.79 -14.79 24.71
N SER A 367 3.40 -13.81 25.37
CA SER A 367 4.03 -13.99 26.69
C SER A 367 2.99 -14.21 27.78
N GLY A 368 1.81 -13.59 27.70
CA GLY A 368 0.70 -13.82 28.64
C GLY A 368 0.12 -15.24 28.60
N MET A 369 0.39 -16.03 27.55
CA MET A 369 0.01 -17.44 27.46
C MET A 369 1.03 -18.41 28.08
N LYS A 370 2.18 -17.92 28.57
CA LYS A 370 3.15 -18.72 29.32
C LYS A 370 3.42 -18.08 30.68
N SER A 371 2.85 -18.72 31.71
CA SER A 371 3.12 -18.63 33.15
C SER A 371 2.15 -17.80 34.01
N ASN A 372 1.14 -18.48 34.57
CA ASN A 372 0.79 -18.30 35.97
C ASN A 372 1.95 -18.84 36.82
N THR A 373 2.97 -18.03 37.02
CA THR A 373 3.86 -18.15 38.18
C THR A 373 4.04 -16.74 38.69
N ASP A 374 3.45 -16.49 39.86
CA ASP A 374 3.64 -15.28 40.64
C ASP A 374 5.13 -15.10 40.93
N ASP A 375 5.77 -14.18 40.21
CA ASP A 375 6.99 -13.54 40.67
C ASP A 375 6.94 -12.08 40.21
N GLU A 376 6.45 -11.23 41.11
CA GLU A 376 6.68 -9.80 41.10
C GLU A 376 8.19 -9.54 41.34
N ASN A 377 8.97 -9.65 40.27
CA ASN A 377 10.26 -8.97 40.19
C ASN A 377 10.61 -8.75 38.73
N SER A 378 10.74 -7.47 38.36
CA SER A 378 11.30 -7.05 37.09
C SER A 378 12.73 -7.61 36.96
N ASN A 379 12.89 -8.71 36.24
CA ASN A 379 14.16 -9.10 35.68
C ASN A 379 13.90 -9.65 34.29
N SER A 380 14.47 -8.97 33.30
CA SER A 380 14.61 -9.42 31.91
C SER A 380 14.85 -10.92 31.85
N ASN A 381 14.06 -11.65 31.04
CA ASN A 381 14.41 -13.02 30.70
C ASN A 381 15.87 -13.06 30.19
N PRO A 382 16.65 -14.09 30.53
CA PRO A 382 18.03 -14.20 30.09
C PRO A 382 18.11 -14.24 28.55
N ASP A 383 19.13 -13.59 27.99
CA ASP A 383 19.44 -13.64 26.55
C ASP A 383 19.46 -15.09 26.07
N VAL A 384 18.68 -15.39 25.01
CA VAL A 384 18.80 -16.67 24.30
C VAL A 384 19.84 -16.50 23.22
N LEU A 385 20.97 -17.21 23.35
CA LEU A 385 22.06 -17.15 22.38
C LEU A 385 21.75 -18.04 21.16
N VAL A 386 22.12 -17.57 19.97
CA VAL A 386 22.04 -18.38 18.76
C VAL A 386 23.14 -19.44 18.79
N ASP A 387 22.78 -20.69 18.50
CA ASP A 387 23.76 -21.76 18.21
C ASP A 387 24.58 -21.39 16.97
N GLU A 388 25.91 -21.39 17.07
CA GLU A 388 26.80 -20.99 15.98
C GLU A 388 26.56 -21.77 14.69
N SER A 389 26.09 -23.03 14.78
CA SER A 389 25.73 -23.85 13.61
C SER A 389 24.48 -23.36 12.85
N ASN A 390 23.65 -22.55 13.51
CA ASN A 390 22.44 -21.96 12.92
C ASN A 390 22.69 -20.59 12.27
N ILE A 391 23.88 -20.02 12.47
CA ILE A 391 24.30 -18.75 11.84
C ILE A 391 24.66 -19.01 10.38
N THR A 392 24.13 -18.19 9.47
CA THR A 392 24.48 -18.25 8.04
C THR A 392 25.98 -18.01 7.86
N ILE A 393 26.64 -18.91 7.12
CA ILE A 393 28.08 -18.81 6.86
C ILE A 393 28.32 -17.88 5.67
N TYR A 394 29.08 -16.81 5.91
CA TYR A 394 29.57 -15.90 4.87
C TYR A 394 31.05 -16.18 4.56
N GLN A 395 31.43 -16.13 3.28
CA GLN A 395 32.74 -16.55 2.78
C GLN A 395 33.51 -15.39 2.14
N ASN A 396 34.83 -15.34 2.35
CA ASN A 396 35.74 -14.42 1.67
C ASN A 396 36.46 -15.12 0.51
N ASN A 397 36.90 -14.33 -0.48
CA ASN A 397 37.59 -14.80 -1.69
C ASN A 397 36.73 -15.76 -2.52
N VAL A 398 35.42 -15.52 -2.60
CA VAL A 398 34.53 -16.31 -3.46
C VAL A 398 34.85 -15.99 -4.93
N ASP A 399 34.97 -17.04 -5.74
CA ASP A 399 35.20 -16.97 -7.18
C ASP A 399 33.95 -17.46 -7.91
N ILE A 400 33.27 -16.56 -8.61
CA ILE A 400 32.00 -16.83 -9.31
C ILE A 400 32.15 -17.91 -10.39
N ASP A 401 33.34 -18.07 -10.96
CA ASP A 401 33.61 -19.08 -11.98
C ASP A 401 33.95 -20.46 -11.37
N LYS A 402 34.18 -20.54 -10.05
CA LYS A 402 34.52 -21.79 -9.33
C LYS A 402 33.48 -22.19 -8.28
N LEU A 403 32.24 -21.73 -8.40
CA LEU A 403 31.16 -22.10 -7.49
C LEU A 403 30.94 -23.63 -7.47
N ASN A 404 30.62 -24.17 -6.30
CA ASN A 404 30.38 -25.60 -6.14
C ASN A 404 29.06 -26.01 -6.80
N THR A 405 29.17 -26.64 -7.97
CA THR A 405 28.02 -27.13 -8.76
C THR A 405 27.70 -28.61 -8.50
N ALA A 406 28.51 -29.33 -7.71
CA ALA A 406 28.33 -30.77 -7.48
C ALA A 406 27.03 -31.07 -6.71
N ILE A 407 26.56 -30.13 -5.89
CA ILE A 407 25.38 -30.30 -5.04
C ILE A 407 24.08 -29.98 -5.81
N LEU A 408 24.17 -29.47 -7.06
CA LEU A 408 22.99 -29.29 -7.92
C LEU A 408 22.18 -30.58 -8.07
N ASP A 409 22.85 -31.72 -8.21
CA ASP A 409 22.18 -33.02 -8.37
C ASP A 409 21.58 -33.55 -7.06
N VAL A 410 22.00 -33.00 -5.92
CA VAL A 410 21.50 -33.36 -4.59
C VAL A 410 20.25 -32.54 -4.24
N PHE A 411 20.20 -31.27 -4.64
CA PHE A 411 19.07 -30.38 -4.34
C PHE A 411 18.02 -30.29 -5.45
N SER A 412 18.37 -30.63 -6.70
CA SER A 412 17.42 -30.71 -7.82
C SER A 412 16.92 -32.14 -7.97
N ASN A 413 15.67 -32.38 -7.60
CA ASN A 413 14.99 -33.66 -7.86
C ASN A 413 14.62 -33.84 -9.35
N LYS A 414 14.99 -32.90 -10.22
CA LYS A 414 14.65 -32.89 -11.65
C LYS A 414 15.89 -32.94 -12.54
N LYS A 415 15.80 -33.71 -13.63
CA LYS A 415 16.75 -33.61 -14.75
C LYS A 415 16.46 -32.32 -15.52
N GLY A 416 17.42 -31.40 -15.54
CA GLY A 416 17.33 -30.14 -16.27
C GLY A 416 18.62 -29.83 -17.06
N PHE A 417 18.65 -28.69 -17.71
CA PHE A 417 19.81 -28.16 -18.41
C PHE A 417 20.71 -27.40 -17.44
N LYS A 418 21.93 -27.89 -17.22
CA LYS A 418 22.91 -27.24 -16.34
C LYS A 418 23.57 -26.06 -17.06
N VAL A 419 23.62 -24.91 -16.38
CA VAL A 419 24.32 -23.71 -16.85
C VAL A 419 24.92 -22.98 -15.64
N GLY A 420 26.25 -23.01 -15.53
CA GLY A 420 26.95 -22.49 -14.36
C GLY A 420 26.44 -23.18 -13.06
N PRO A 421 26.15 -22.41 -12.00
CA PRO A 421 25.59 -22.96 -10.75
C PRO A 421 24.07 -23.18 -10.80
N PHE A 422 23.44 -23.15 -11.98
CA PHE A 422 21.99 -23.24 -12.14
C PHE A 422 21.57 -24.47 -12.94
N MET A 423 20.38 -24.97 -12.62
CA MET A 423 19.62 -25.96 -13.35
C MET A 423 18.37 -25.27 -13.91
N ILE A 424 18.19 -25.32 -15.23
CA ILE A 424 17.01 -24.78 -15.91
C ILE A 424 16.19 -25.94 -16.46
N SER A 425 14.92 -26.00 -16.12
CA SER A 425 14.01 -27.07 -16.52
C SER A 425 12.77 -26.49 -17.20
N PRO A 426 12.81 -26.24 -18.53
CA PRO A 426 11.63 -25.93 -19.31
C PRO A 426 10.77 -27.17 -19.52
N SER A 427 9.47 -27.07 -19.29
CA SER A 427 8.50 -28.16 -19.36
C SER A 427 7.16 -27.70 -19.89
N VAL A 428 6.40 -28.62 -20.47
CA VAL A 428 4.99 -28.42 -20.83
C VAL A 428 4.05 -28.68 -19.64
N GLU A 429 4.56 -29.34 -18.59
CA GLU A 429 3.82 -29.62 -17.37
C GLU A 429 3.75 -28.39 -16.46
N PRO A 430 2.54 -28.01 -15.98
CA PRO A 430 2.40 -26.92 -15.02
C PRO A 430 3.09 -27.25 -13.70
N PHE A 431 3.50 -26.22 -12.97
CA PHE A 431 4.01 -26.40 -11.62
C PHE A 431 2.90 -26.97 -10.72
N PHE A 432 3.08 -28.17 -10.19
CA PHE A 432 2.14 -28.72 -9.21
C PHE A 432 2.12 -27.83 -7.95
N SER A 433 1.00 -27.15 -7.72
CA SER A 433 0.63 -26.53 -6.46
C SER A 433 -0.65 -27.18 -5.98
N PHE A 434 -0.67 -27.69 -4.74
CA PHE A 434 -1.89 -28.14 -4.08
C PHE A 434 -2.83 -26.93 -3.93
N GLY A 435 -3.81 -26.80 -4.82
CA GLY A 435 -4.73 -25.67 -4.87
C GLY A 435 -5.23 -25.44 -6.29
N GLN A 436 -6.52 -25.18 -6.41
CA GLN A 436 -7.33 -25.18 -7.64
C GLN A 436 -6.58 -24.75 -8.92
N LYS A 437 -6.54 -25.64 -9.92
CA LYS A 437 -6.28 -25.26 -11.31
C LYS A 437 -7.34 -24.23 -11.71
N LYS A 438 -7.00 -22.94 -11.74
CA LYS A 438 -7.74 -22.01 -12.60
C LYS A 438 -7.38 -22.40 -14.02
N GLU A 439 -8.35 -22.93 -14.76
CA GLU A 439 -8.16 -23.08 -16.20
C GLU A 439 -7.87 -21.70 -16.79
N PRO A 440 -6.83 -21.59 -17.63
CA PRO A 440 -6.53 -20.33 -18.28
C PRO A 440 -7.72 -19.88 -19.14
N THR A 441 -8.00 -18.59 -19.12
CA THR A 441 -9.12 -17.99 -19.88
C THR A 441 -8.76 -17.66 -21.33
N ASP A 442 -7.49 -17.82 -21.70
CA ASP A 442 -6.96 -17.60 -23.05
C ASP A 442 -6.72 -18.94 -23.78
N ASP A 443 -6.76 -18.90 -25.11
CA ASP A 443 -6.53 -20.04 -26.00
C ASP A 443 -5.03 -20.32 -26.25
N LEU A 444 -4.15 -19.76 -25.41
CA LEU A 444 -2.71 -19.81 -25.62
C LEU A 444 -2.08 -20.98 -24.86
N GLU A 445 -1.24 -21.73 -25.55
CA GLU A 445 -0.43 -22.77 -24.95
C GLU A 445 0.78 -22.21 -24.18
N ARG A 446 1.27 -22.96 -23.19
CA ARG A 446 2.23 -22.47 -22.19
C ARG A 446 3.45 -23.34 -22.02
N ILE A 447 4.61 -22.73 -21.78
CA ILE A 447 5.84 -23.40 -21.35
C ILE A 447 6.19 -22.92 -19.95
N TYR A 448 6.48 -23.86 -19.06
CA TYR A 448 6.84 -23.60 -17.67
C TYR A 448 8.34 -23.76 -17.49
N VAL A 449 9.03 -22.70 -17.07
CA VAL A 449 10.46 -22.70 -16.80
C VAL A 449 10.70 -22.68 -15.31
N GLN A 450 11.27 -23.75 -14.78
CA GLN A 450 11.80 -23.79 -13.41
C GLN A 450 13.30 -23.53 -13.42
N ILE A 451 13.77 -22.72 -12.48
CA ILE A 451 15.19 -22.52 -12.21
C ILE A 451 15.48 -22.87 -10.75
N GLU A 452 16.55 -23.62 -10.54
CA GLU A 452 17.09 -23.96 -9.23
C GLU A 452 18.60 -23.79 -9.26
N SER A 453 19.22 -23.37 -8.16
CA SER A 453 20.66 -23.29 -8.05
C SER A 453 21.23 -24.33 -7.10
N GLY A 454 22.54 -24.58 -7.25
CA GLY A 454 23.36 -25.15 -6.19
C GLY A 454 23.56 -24.13 -5.07
N ILE A 455 24.59 -24.34 -4.26
CA ILE A 455 24.95 -23.38 -3.22
C ILE A 455 25.48 -22.10 -3.89
N ILE A 456 24.86 -20.97 -3.56
CA ILE A 456 25.37 -19.64 -3.91
C ILE A 456 25.79 -18.94 -2.60
N PRO A 457 27.11 -18.80 -2.34
CA PRO A 457 27.62 -18.12 -1.16
C PRO A 457 27.18 -16.65 -1.09
N ASN A 458 27.11 -16.12 0.13
CA ASN A 458 26.87 -14.70 0.41
C ASN A 458 25.59 -14.10 -0.20
N MET A 459 24.60 -14.94 -0.50
CA MET A 459 23.27 -14.50 -0.91
C MET A 459 22.47 -14.07 0.31
N ASN A 460 21.84 -12.89 0.22
CA ASN A 460 20.95 -12.38 1.25
C ASN A 460 19.66 -13.22 1.29
N ILE A 461 19.36 -13.83 2.43
CA ILE A 461 18.16 -14.67 2.67
C ILE A 461 17.00 -13.81 3.19
N SER A 462 17.32 -12.67 3.81
CA SER A 462 16.38 -11.73 4.39
C SER A 462 16.29 -10.47 3.53
N MET A 463 15.61 -10.56 2.39
CA MET A 463 15.41 -9.38 1.56
C MET A 463 14.12 -8.66 1.93
N HIS A 464 14.28 -7.36 2.15
CA HIS A 464 13.25 -6.33 2.05
C HIS A 464 12.37 -6.63 0.84
N GLY A 465 11.05 -6.45 1.00
CA GLY A 465 10.04 -6.86 0.02
C GLY A 465 10.18 -6.29 -1.40
N ASP A 466 11.15 -5.39 -1.65
CA ASP A 466 11.40 -4.75 -2.93
C ASP A 466 12.92 -4.52 -3.15
N SER A 467 13.68 -5.57 -3.52
CA SER A 467 15.02 -5.31 -4.08
C SER A 467 14.86 -4.89 -5.53
N GLU A 468 15.03 -3.60 -5.83
CA GLU A 468 14.98 -3.09 -7.22
C GLU A 468 16.03 -3.76 -8.13
N ASN A 469 17.07 -4.38 -7.56
CA ASN A 469 18.15 -5.03 -8.31
C ASN A 469 18.58 -6.36 -7.67
N PRO A 470 17.77 -7.44 -7.79
CA PRO A 470 18.10 -8.72 -7.18
C PRO A 470 19.44 -9.26 -7.70
N ARG A 471 20.21 -9.88 -6.80
CA ARG A 471 21.54 -10.46 -7.10
C ARG A 471 21.51 -11.61 -8.09
N VAL A 472 20.34 -12.19 -8.34
CA VAL A 472 20.14 -13.18 -9.40
C VAL A 472 18.92 -12.81 -10.21
N GLN A 473 19.10 -12.68 -11.52
CA GLN A 473 18.06 -12.30 -12.47
C GLN A 473 18.04 -13.29 -13.63
N LEU A 474 16.86 -13.82 -13.95
CA LEU A 474 16.66 -14.67 -15.12
C LEU A 474 15.89 -13.90 -16.19
N PHE A 475 16.44 -13.83 -17.39
CA PHE A 475 15.80 -13.24 -18.56
C PHE A 475 15.53 -14.32 -19.61
N ILE A 476 14.27 -14.43 -20.05
CA ILE A 476 13.88 -15.29 -21.15
C ILE A 476 13.74 -14.44 -22.41
N GLN A 477 14.47 -14.79 -23.47
CA GLN A 477 14.49 -14.02 -24.71
C GLN A 477 13.64 -14.67 -25.81
N LYS A 478 13.64 -16.01 -25.85
CA LYS A 478 13.07 -16.74 -26.98
C LYS A 478 12.60 -18.14 -26.57
N VAL A 479 11.51 -18.57 -27.18
CA VAL A 479 11.13 -19.99 -27.25
C VAL A 479 11.22 -20.37 -28.71
N ALA A 480 12.13 -21.28 -29.06
CA ALA A 480 12.35 -21.71 -30.44
C ALA A 480 11.59 -23.00 -30.73
N ASP A 481 10.98 -23.08 -31.90
CA ASP A 481 10.40 -24.31 -32.42
C ASP A 481 11.46 -25.25 -33.04
N HIS A 482 11.02 -26.29 -33.75
CA HIS A 482 11.91 -27.22 -34.44
C HIS A 482 12.65 -26.61 -35.65
N SER A 483 12.11 -25.55 -36.26
CA SER A 483 12.72 -24.81 -37.36
C SER A 483 13.68 -23.70 -36.89
N GLY A 484 13.63 -23.36 -35.59
CA GLY A 484 14.40 -22.28 -34.98
C GLY A 484 13.66 -20.93 -34.95
N GLN A 485 12.41 -20.88 -35.39
CA GLN A 485 11.53 -19.72 -35.31
C GLN A 485 11.19 -19.39 -33.85
N ASN A 486 11.17 -18.10 -33.49
CA ASN A 486 10.70 -17.67 -32.17
C ASN A 486 9.17 -17.74 -32.12
N ILE A 487 8.66 -18.52 -31.18
CA ILE A 487 7.24 -18.75 -30.93
C ILE A 487 6.80 -18.25 -29.56
N LEU A 488 7.65 -17.49 -28.85
CA LEU A 488 7.31 -16.82 -27.60
C LEU A 488 6.38 -15.64 -27.87
N ASN A 489 5.26 -15.57 -27.16
CA ASN A 489 4.43 -14.37 -27.12
C ASN A 489 5.11 -13.30 -26.26
N ILE A 490 5.34 -12.12 -26.83
CA ILE A 490 5.96 -11.00 -26.12
C ILE A 490 4.88 -10.26 -25.34
N GLU A 491 4.83 -10.51 -24.03
CA GLU A 491 3.92 -9.81 -23.12
C GLU A 491 4.55 -8.48 -22.69
N THR A 492 3.88 -7.38 -22.99
CA THR A 492 4.35 -6.01 -22.66
C THR A 492 3.86 -5.53 -21.30
N CYS A 493 2.87 -6.21 -20.72
CA CYS A 493 2.27 -5.88 -19.42
C CYS A 493 2.07 -7.17 -18.60
N GLY A 494 1.66 -7.02 -17.34
CA GLY A 494 1.39 -8.12 -16.43
C GLY A 494 2.61 -8.48 -15.57
N PRO A 495 2.43 -9.29 -14.51
CA PRO A 495 3.53 -9.74 -13.66
C PRO A 495 4.54 -10.63 -14.42
N ASN A 496 4.11 -11.23 -15.53
CA ASN A 496 4.93 -12.12 -16.37
C ASN A 496 5.55 -11.44 -17.60
N ARG A 497 5.44 -10.11 -17.73
CA ARG A 497 5.93 -9.36 -18.92
C ARG A 497 7.33 -9.78 -19.35
N THR A 498 7.53 -10.01 -20.64
CA THR A 498 8.74 -10.66 -21.17
C THR A 498 10.03 -9.91 -20.81
N ALA A 499 9.99 -8.58 -20.81
CA ALA A 499 11.13 -7.72 -20.48
C ALA A 499 11.50 -7.71 -18.98
N LYS A 500 10.62 -8.16 -18.07
CA LYS A 500 10.91 -8.21 -16.64
C LYS A 500 11.77 -9.44 -16.31
N ALA A 501 12.81 -9.22 -15.51
CA ALA A 501 13.59 -10.30 -14.92
C ALA A 501 12.69 -11.16 -14.04
N VAL A 502 12.88 -12.48 -14.07
CA VAL A 502 12.25 -13.35 -13.08
C VAL A 502 12.98 -13.14 -11.76
N GLU A 503 12.24 -12.67 -10.76
CA GLU A 503 12.72 -12.61 -9.38
C GLU A 503 12.87 -14.04 -8.84
N LEU A 504 14.05 -14.33 -8.27
CA LEU A 504 14.34 -15.61 -7.67
C LEU A 504 14.34 -15.48 -6.15
N THR A 505 13.77 -16.46 -5.47
CA THR A 505 13.74 -16.50 -4.01
C THR A 505 14.97 -17.24 -3.49
N ALA A 506 15.72 -16.57 -2.62
CA ALA A 506 16.77 -17.21 -1.83
C ALA A 506 16.14 -18.08 -0.73
N MET A 507 16.57 -19.33 -0.63
CA MET A 507 16.10 -20.29 0.36
C MET A 507 17.28 -20.83 1.17
N PRO A 508 17.19 -20.83 2.52
CA PRO A 508 18.16 -21.52 3.35
C PRO A 508 18.04 -23.03 3.13
N ARG A 509 19.18 -23.69 2.93
CA ARG A 509 19.30 -25.15 2.86
C ARG A 509 20.30 -25.62 3.89
N ILE A 510 19.99 -26.73 4.52
CA ILE A 510 20.89 -27.40 5.46
C ILE A 510 21.55 -28.56 4.72
N SER A 511 22.86 -28.67 4.82
CA SER A 511 23.59 -29.88 4.46
C SER A 511 24.49 -30.32 5.61
N TYR A 512 24.87 -31.59 5.59
CA TYR A 512 25.79 -32.17 6.55
C TYR A 512 27.13 -32.45 5.86
N GLU A 513 28.19 -31.79 6.33
CA GLU A 513 29.56 -32.09 5.94
C GLU A 513 30.22 -32.86 7.08
N GLY A 514 30.27 -34.20 6.96
CA GLY A 514 30.63 -35.07 8.07
C GLY A 514 29.54 -35.06 9.15
N ASN A 515 29.91 -34.74 10.40
CA ASN A 515 28.97 -34.59 11.52
C ASN A 515 28.52 -33.14 11.76
N GLU A 516 29.01 -32.18 10.95
CA GLU A 516 28.69 -30.77 11.12
C GLU A 516 27.52 -30.36 10.23
N GLN A 517 26.52 -29.75 10.84
CA GLN A 517 25.42 -29.11 10.14
C GLN A 517 25.88 -27.75 9.59
N LYS A 518 25.72 -27.53 8.29
CA LYS A 518 26.02 -26.24 7.64
C LYS A 518 24.79 -25.68 6.96
N ARG A 519 24.56 -24.38 7.18
CA ARG A 519 23.49 -23.61 6.55
C ARG A 519 24.03 -22.88 5.34
N HIS A 520 23.42 -23.15 4.18
CA HIS A 520 23.77 -22.59 2.89
C HIS A 520 22.57 -21.86 2.29
N THR A 521 22.82 -21.09 1.23
CA THR A 521 21.77 -20.44 0.47
C THR A 521 21.71 -21.02 -0.94
N THR A 522 20.49 -21.31 -1.39
CA THR A 522 20.17 -21.66 -2.78
C THR A 522 19.15 -20.65 -3.30
N VAL A 523 19.02 -20.50 -4.60
CA VAL A 523 17.96 -19.69 -5.21
C VAL A 523 17.06 -20.57 -6.07
N SER A 524 15.78 -20.24 -6.10
CA SER A 524 14.83 -20.91 -6.98
C SER A 524 13.78 -19.95 -7.49
N GLY A 525 13.22 -20.27 -8.65
CA GLY A 525 12.15 -19.48 -9.23
C GLY A 525 11.44 -20.25 -10.33
N LYS A 526 10.32 -19.68 -10.75
CA LYS A 526 9.40 -20.28 -11.72
C LYS A 526 8.87 -19.18 -12.63
N ARG A 527 8.78 -19.46 -13.93
CA ARG A 527 8.17 -18.57 -14.91
C ARG A 527 7.25 -19.34 -15.84
N GLU A 528 6.08 -18.78 -16.07
CA GLU A 528 5.19 -19.22 -17.16
C GLU A 528 5.46 -18.38 -18.41
N LEU A 529 5.53 -19.03 -19.56
CA LEU A 529 5.73 -18.42 -20.87
C LEU A 529 4.55 -18.77 -21.76
N LYS A 530 3.93 -17.78 -22.39
CA LYS A 530 2.86 -18.01 -23.37
C LYS A 530 3.44 -18.13 -24.77
N LEU A 531 2.94 -19.08 -25.55
CA LEU A 531 3.29 -19.22 -26.96
C LEU A 531 2.43 -18.28 -27.83
N LEU A 532 2.94 -17.94 -29.01
CA LEU A 532 2.18 -17.22 -30.02
C LEU A 532 0.94 -18.01 -30.44
N LYS A 533 -0.17 -17.31 -30.70
CA LYS A 533 -1.42 -17.92 -31.15
C LYS A 533 -1.19 -18.86 -32.35
N GLY A 534 -1.82 -20.03 -32.31
CA GLY A 534 -1.68 -21.08 -33.33
C GLY A 534 -0.46 -21.99 -33.17
N HIS A 535 0.42 -21.73 -32.19
CA HIS A 535 1.51 -22.64 -31.85
C HIS A 535 1.18 -23.52 -30.65
N THR A 536 1.74 -24.73 -30.62
CA THR A 536 1.52 -25.72 -29.57
C THR A 536 2.79 -26.02 -28.78
N GLN A 537 2.62 -26.50 -27.55
CA GLN A 537 3.65 -27.01 -26.65
C GLN A 537 4.55 -28.06 -27.32
N LYS A 538 3.98 -28.90 -28.19
CA LYS A 538 4.71 -29.92 -28.95
C LYS A 538 5.69 -29.32 -29.95
N GLN A 539 5.41 -28.11 -30.46
CA GLN A 539 6.31 -27.44 -31.40
C GLN A 539 7.51 -26.82 -30.71
N ALA A 540 7.39 -26.46 -29.42
CA ALA A 540 8.46 -25.85 -28.65
C ALA A 540 9.62 -26.83 -28.43
N LYS A 541 10.81 -26.44 -28.89
CA LYS A 541 12.02 -27.27 -28.84
C LYS A 541 13.01 -26.77 -27.80
N THR A 542 13.28 -25.45 -27.76
CA THR A 542 14.23 -24.87 -26.81
C THR A 542 13.73 -23.57 -26.22
N VAL A 543 14.11 -23.30 -24.97
CA VAL A 543 14.02 -21.98 -24.35
C VAL A 543 15.42 -21.38 -24.29
N GLU A 544 15.56 -20.16 -24.78
CA GLU A 544 16.81 -19.40 -24.85
C GLU A 544 16.72 -18.15 -23.98
N GLY A 545 17.80 -17.85 -23.27
CA GLY A 545 17.88 -16.71 -22.37
C GLY A 545 19.23 -16.60 -21.67
N TYR A 546 19.27 -15.82 -20.61
CA TYR A 546 20.47 -15.68 -19.79
C TYR A 546 20.13 -15.44 -18.32
N ILE A 547 21.08 -15.80 -17.46
CA ILE A 547 21.02 -15.53 -16.02
C ILE A 547 22.14 -14.56 -15.68
N GLN A 548 21.81 -13.45 -15.04
CA GLN A 548 22.78 -12.55 -14.43
C GLN A 548 22.91 -12.91 -12.95
N LEU A 549 24.15 -13.16 -12.52
CA LEU A 549 24.49 -13.47 -11.14
C LEU A 549 25.52 -12.47 -10.64
N ARG A 550 25.22 -11.83 -9.51
CA ARG A 550 26.09 -10.89 -8.81
C ARG A 550 26.31 -11.36 -7.38
N ILE A 551 27.51 -11.85 -7.08
CA ILE A 551 27.85 -12.37 -5.74
C ILE A 551 28.85 -11.45 -5.03
N PRO A 552 28.69 -11.25 -3.72
CA PRO A 552 29.76 -10.68 -2.90
C PRO A 552 30.96 -11.64 -2.87
N SER A 553 32.12 -11.18 -3.36
CA SER A 553 33.36 -11.95 -3.36
C SER A 553 34.17 -11.73 -2.09
N MET A 554 34.07 -10.53 -1.51
CA MET A 554 34.72 -10.14 -0.27
C MET A 554 33.70 -9.54 0.70
N ILE A 555 33.69 -10.03 1.92
CA ILE A 555 32.82 -9.58 3.01
C ILE A 555 33.64 -8.84 4.07
N LYS A 556 33.01 -7.85 4.69
CA LYS A 556 33.52 -7.14 5.86
C LYS A 556 32.52 -7.29 6.99
N THR A 557 32.97 -7.83 8.13
CA THR A 557 32.18 -7.89 9.36
C THR A 557 32.57 -6.72 10.25
N VAL A 558 31.57 -5.97 10.73
CA VAL A 558 31.79 -4.84 11.64
C VAL A 558 30.80 -4.93 12.79
N ASP A 559 31.30 -4.91 14.01
CA ASP A 559 30.47 -4.76 15.21
C ASP A 559 30.39 -3.27 15.54
N ILE A 560 29.19 -2.70 15.45
CA ILE A 560 28.91 -1.30 15.80
C ILE A 560 28.10 -1.24 17.10
N PRO A 561 28.28 -0.20 17.94
CA PRO A 561 27.37 0.05 19.05
C PRO A 561 25.91 0.18 18.58
N ALA A 562 24.98 -0.44 19.30
CA ALA A 562 23.56 -0.29 19.04
C ALA A 562 23.01 0.92 19.81
N LYS A 563 23.52 2.12 19.50
CA LYS A 563 23.15 3.36 20.19
C LYS A 563 22.20 4.20 19.34
N GLU A 564 21.03 4.50 19.89
CA GLU A 564 19.97 5.24 19.22
C GLU A 564 20.44 6.59 18.68
N GLY A 565 20.06 6.88 17.43
CA GLY A 565 20.44 8.08 16.68
C GLY A 565 21.82 8.02 16.02
N GLU A 566 22.65 7.02 16.33
CA GLU A 566 23.98 6.92 15.71
C GLU A 566 23.90 6.38 14.28
N THR A 567 24.60 7.07 13.37
CA THR A 567 24.72 6.70 11.96
C THR A 567 26.13 6.22 11.67
N TYR A 568 26.22 5.09 10.98
CA TYR A 568 27.45 4.43 10.57
C TYR A 568 27.50 4.35 9.05
N SER A 569 28.47 5.03 8.43
CA SER A 569 28.61 5.09 6.98
C SER A 569 29.63 4.08 6.45
N PHE A 570 29.22 3.29 5.45
CA PHE A 570 30.03 2.29 4.78
C PHE A 570 29.85 2.38 3.27
N LYS A 571 30.85 2.92 2.56
CA LYS A 571 30.93 2.96 1.07
C LYS A 571 29.57 3.15 0.36
N GLY A 572 28.94 4.32 0.54
CA GLY A 572 27.68 4.63 -0.14
C GLY A 572 26.42 4.04 0.50
N THR A 573 26.55 3.41 1.67
CA THR A 573 25.45 2.98 2.53
C THR A 573 25.54 3.66 3.88
N ASN A 574 24.44 4.22 4.36
CA ASN A 574 24.32 4.74 5.72
C ASN A 574 23.42 3.79 6.52
N PHE A 575 23.91 3.38 7.69
CA PHE A 575 23.19 2.53 8.62
C PHE A 575 22.93 3.32 9.89
N THR A 576 21.67 3.58 10.22
CA THR A 576 21.31 4.37 11.40
C THR A 576 20.56 3.50 12.39
N ILE A 577 21.01 3.47 13.65
CA ILE A 577 20.26 2.82 14.73
C ILE A 577 19.11 3.74 15.13
N THR A 578 17.87 3.29 14.93
CA THR A 578 16.68 4.07 15.30
C THR A 578 16.14 3.72 16.68
N LYS A 579 16.43 2.52 17.20
CA LYS A 579 16.05 2.11 18.56
C LYS A 579 16.92 0.93 19.01
N SER A 580 17.30 0.91 20.28
CA SER A 580 17.91 -0.27 20.89
C SER A 580 17.43 -0.41 22.33
N SER A 581 16.57 -1.40 22.57
CA SER A 581 16.00 -1.69 23.88
C SER A 581 15.76 -3.19 24.04
N TYR A 582 15.34 -3.62 25.22
CA TYR A 582 14.97 -5.01 25.44
C TYR A 582 13.90 -5.43 24.41
N GLY A 583 14.16 -6.52 23.69
CA GLY A 583 13.22 -7.03 22.70
C GLY A 583 13.22 -6.31 21.36
N GLU A 584 14.11 -5.32 21.14
CA GLU A 584 14.05 -4.47 19.94
C GLU A 584 15.41 -3.96 19.47
N LEU A 585 15.69 -4.17 18.18
CA LEU A 585 16.73 -3.46 17.43
C LEU A 585 16.08 -2.81 16.20
N GLY A 586 15.91 -1.50 16.23
CA GLY A 586 15.44 -0.69 15.11
C GLY A 586 16.60 -0.07 14.33
N TYR A 587 16.55 -0.12 13.00
CA TYR A 587 17.53 0.55 12.14
C TYR A 587 16.98 0.92 10.76
N THR A 588 17.61 1.91 10.13
CA THR A 588 17.42 2.24 8.71
C THR A 588 18.68 1.92 7.90
N ILE A 589 18.47 1.58 6.64
CA ILE A 589 19.54 1.43 5.64
C ILE A 589 19.23 2.35 4.46
N GLU A 590 20.09 3.34 4.24
CA GLU A 590 19.98 4.30 3.15
C GLU A 590 21.13 4.13 2.15
N GLY A 591 20.90 4.49 0.89
CA GLY A 591 21.88 4.30 -0.19
C GLY A 591 21.90 2.87 -0.73
N GLN A 592 23.09 2.27 -0.85
CA GLN A 592 23.26 0.94 -1.46
C GLN A 592 22.89 -0.21 -0.50
N LYS A 593 21.58 -0.43 -0.30
CA LYS A 593 21.05 -1.44 0.64
C LYS A 593 21.54 -2.86 0.40
N ASP A 594 21.71 -3.25 -0.87
CA ASP A 594 22.19 -4.58 -1.26
C ASP A 594 23.57 -4.93 -0.65
N LEU A 595 24.38 -3.92 -0.29
CA LEU A 595 25.67 -4.15 0.35
C LEU A 595 25.55 -4.73 1.76
N VAL A 596 24.41 -4.55 2.44
CA VAL A 596 24.17 -5.15 3.76
C VAL A 596 23.60 -6.54 3.55
N LEU A 597 24.42 -7.55 3.82
CA LEU A 597 24.05 -8.97 3.66
C LEU A 597 23.29 -9.48 4.89
N ASP A 598 23.66 -9.00 6.08
CA ASP A 598 23.05 -9.38 7.34
C ASP A 598 23.25 -8.33 8.43
N VAL A 599 22.36 -8.36 9.42
CA VAL A 599 22.43 -7.55 10.64
C VAL A 599 22.08 -8.44 11.81
N MET A 600 23.04 -8.74 12.67
CA MET A 600 22.84 -9.63 13.81
C MET A 600 22.87 -8.83 15.13
N PRO A 601 21.85 -8.92 15.99
CA PRO A 601 21.88 -8.29 17.30
C PRO A 601 22.88 -9.03 18.20
N LEU A 602 23.68 -8.26 18.95
CA LEU A 602 24.68 -8.78 19.87
C LEU A 602 24.44 -8.25 21.29
N ASN A 603 24.71 -9.08 22.29
CA ASN A 603 24.71 -8.65 23.69
C ASN A 603 26.03 -7.96 24.10
N LYS A 604 26.15 -7.61 25.40
CA LYS A 604 27.34 -6.95 25.97
C LYS A 604 28.64 -7.74 25.78
N ASP A 605 28.55 -9.07 25.69
CA ASP A 605 29.69 -9.98 25.49
C ASP A 605 29.99 -10.22 23.99
N LYS A 606 29.33 -9.45 23.10
CA LYS A 606 29.42 -9.56 21.64
C LYS A 606 29.01 -10.93 21.08
N LYS A 607 28.14 -11.64 21.80
CA LYS A 607 27.52 -12.88 21.34
C LYS A 607 26.19 -12.59 20.64
N VAL A 608 25.89 -13.35 19.59
CA VAL A 608 24.65 -13.21 18.82
C VAL A 608 23.47 -13.70 19.65
N ILE A 609 22.46 -12.84 19.80
CA ILE A 609 21.21 -13.17 20.47
C ILE A 609 20.14 -13.53 19.45
N GLU A 610 19.28 -14.48 19.79
CA GLU A 610 18.23 -14.98 18.91
C GLU A 610 17.19 -13.89 18.62
N ALA A 611 16.89 -13.68 17.34
CA ALA A 611 15.83 -12.78 16.88
C ALA A 611 14.65 -13.61 16.37
N ASN A 612 13.52 -13.53 17.09
CA ASN A 612 12.35 -14.36 16.84
C ASN A 612 11.55 -13.89 15.62
N SER A 613 11.69 -12.62 15.26
CA SER A 613 11.06 -12.06 14.07
C SER A 613 11.77 -10.78 13.60
N LYS A 614 11.47 -10.39 12.36
CA LYS A 614 11.92 -9.16 11.72
C LYS A 614 10.74 -8.56 10.98
N SER A 615 10.50 -7.27 11.17
CA SER A 615 9.51 -6.49 10.42
C SER A 615 10.21 -5.37 9.64
N SER A 616 9.60 -4.94 8.54
CA SER A 616 10.09 -3.80 7.75
C SER A 616 8.93 -2.97 7.24
N SER A 617 9.07 -1.65 7.29
CA SER A 617 8.15 -0.67 6.71
C SER A 617 8.98 0.43 6.04
N GLY A 618 8.93 0.50 4.70
CA GLY A 618 9.81 1.35 3.91
C GLY A 618 11.29 1.05 4.20
N ASN A 619 12.05 2.09 4.60
CA ASN A 619 13.47 1.95 4.96
C ASN A 619 13.71 1.53 6.42
N ASN A 620 12.67 1.53 7.26
CA ASN A 620 12.76 1.17 8.67
C ASN A 620 12.63 -0.33 8.85
N ILE A 621 13.55 -0.90 9.62
CA ILE A 621 13.63 -2.33 9.89
C ILE A 621 13.71 -2.53 11.40
N THR A 622 12.86 -3.40 11.93
CA THR A 622 12.87 -3.75 13.34
C THR A 622 13.10 -5.24 13.48
N GLN A 623 14.12 -5.60 14.25
CA GLN A 623 14.34 -6.97 14.71
C GLN A 623 13.89 -7.12 16.15
N TYR A 624 13.39 -8.30 16.49
CA TYR A 624 12.88 -8.61 17.83
C TYR A 624 13.74 -9.67 18.52
N PRO A 625 14.90 -9.27 19.07
CA PRO A 625 15.82 -10.13 19.81
C PRO A 625 15.22 -10.61 21.14
N SER A 626 15.73 -11.72 21.67
CA SER A 626 15.35 -12.26 22.99
C SER A 626 15.83 -11.44 24.19
N GLY A 627 16.67 -10.42 23.97
CA GLY A 627 17.29 -9.58 25.00
C GLY A 627 17.52 -8.15 24.55
N THR A 628 18.42 -7.42 25.22
CA THR A 628 18.78 -6.03 24.88
C THR A 628 20.05 -6.00 24.01
N PRO A 629 19.97 -5.59 22.73
CA PRO A 629 21.14 -5.41 21.89
C PRO A 629 22.03 -4.30 22.41
N VAL A 630 23.31 -4.61 22.62
CA VAL A 630 24.35 -3.62 22.95
C VAL A 630 25.18 -3.28 21.72
N PHE A 631 25.32 -4.25 20.81
CA PHE A 631 25.97 -4.05 19.52
C PHE A 631 25.11 -4.63 18.40
N ALA A 632 25.34 -4.18 17.18
CA ALA A 632 24.86 -4.81 15.96
C ALA A 632 26.08 -5.25 15.13
N ARG A 633 26.08 -6.51 14.70
CA ARG A 633 27.07 -7.03 13.75
C ARG A 633 26.53 -6.88 12.34
N LEU A 634 27.20 -6.05 11.55
CA LEU A 634 26.90 -5.86 10.13
C LEU A 634 27.79 -6.77 9.30
N ILE A 635 27.18 -7.54 8.40
CA ILE A 635 27.88 -8.30 7.37
C ILE A 635 27.73 -7.53 6.06
N LEU A 636 28.83 -6.98 5.56
CA LEU A 636 28.84 -6.06 4.43
C LEU A 636 29.56 -6.68 3.22
N ALA A 637 28.97 -6.58 2.03
CA ALA A 637 29.67 -6.81 0.78
C ALA A 637 30.65 -5.65 0.53
N SER A 638 31.92 -5.98 0.32
CA SER A 638 32.99 -5.00 0.09
C SER A 638 33.53 -5.01 -1.35
N GLN A 639 33.36 -6.14 -2.03
CA GLN A 639 33.59 -6.35 -3.46
C GLN A 639 32.57 -7.36 -3.99
N GLU A 640 32.17 -7.18 -5.24
CA GLU A 640 31.23 -8.05 -5.93
C GLU A 640 31.84 -8.55 -7.24
N GLN A 641 31.43 -9.73 -7.67
CA GLN A 641 31.69 -10.26 -8.99
C GLN A 641 30.36 -10.44 -9.71
N GLU A 642 30.33 -10.14 -11.00
CA GLU A 642 29.16 -10.32 -11.86
C GLU A 642 29.48 -11.27 -13.01
N ARG A 643 28.55 -12.18 -13.30
CA ARG A 643 28.66 -13.11 -14.42
C ARG A 643 27.32 -13.29 -15.09
N THR A 644 27.33 -13.27 -16.42
CA THR A 644 26.18 -13.64 -17.24
C THR A 644 26.36 -15.05 -17.77
N PHE A 645 25.34 -15.90 -17.57
CA PHE A 645 25.30 -17.25 -18.06
C PHE A 645 24.19 -17.41 -19.09
N SER A 646 24.55 -17.45 -20.37
CA SER A 646 23.60 -17.69 -21.46
C SER A 646 23.26 -19.17 -21.59
N PHE A 647 22.02 -19.49 -21.94
CA PHE A 647 21.57 -20.87 -22.07
C PHE A 647 20.64 -21.07 -23.28
N LYS A 648 20.61 -22.32 -23.73
CA LYS A 648 19.67 -22.86 -24.71
C LYS A 648 19.20 -24.22 -24.20
N ALA A 649 18.15 -24.21 -23.40
CA ALA A 649 17.67 -25.39 -22.68
C ALA A 649 16.59 -26.10 -23.51
N PRO A 650 16.68 -27.44 -23.71
CA PRO A 650 15.62 -28.20 -24.37
C PRO A 650 14.34 -28.19 -23.54
N VAL A 651 13.19 -28.14 -24.23
CA VAL A 651 11.87 -28.27 -23.60
C VAL A 651 11.58 -29.74 -23.35
N LYS A 652 11.31 -30.11 -22.10
CA LYS A 652 10.84 -31.45 -21.77
C LYS A 652 9.39 -31.61 -22.21
N GLN A 653 9.17 -32.57 -23.10
CA GLN A 653 7.84 -32.99 -23.55
C GLN A 653 7.28 -34.05 -22.59
N LEU A 654 5.96 -34.25 -22.60
CA LEU A 654 5.32 -35.39 -21.94
C LEU A 654 5.84 -36.67 -22.62
N GLU A 655 6.34 -37.62 -21.83
CA GLU A 655 6.58 -38.98 -22.33
C GLU A 655 5.20 -39.58 -22.66
N GLU A 656 5.01 -40.04 -23.90
CA GLU A 656 3.77 -40.68 -24.36
C GLU A 656 3.49 -42.02 -23.67
#